data_AF-A0AAW9R590-F1
#
_entry.id   AF-A0AAW9R590-F1
#
_cell.length_a   1.000
_cell.length_b   1.000
_cell.length_c   1.000
_cell.angle_alpha   90.00
_cell.angle_beta   90.00
_cell.angle_gamma   90.00
#
_symmetry.space_group_name_H-M   'P 1'
#
loop_
_entity.id
_entity.type
_entity.pdbx_description
1 polymer ?
#
loop_
_entity_poly.entity_id
_entity_poly.type
_entity_poly.pdbx_seq_one_letter_code
_entity_poly.pdbx_strand_id
1 'polypeptide(L)'
;MQRTDGMAGRNIPQKGNTITQDGNTFGWSVAPADFDIFARPTRITRTGSATRVEKIAYHDNTARWVLGQMEKRTCLSTTTGGTGCTNTAVAQTTFDPVTALPLIHAAYGQVLQTLTWHADGSLHTSTDGNGHTTTFTDWYRGVPRHIRHPATAEAPAGATQTAIVSTRGEITRITDELGYATNYGYDPMGRLSSITWPAGDSTAWTPTSRSFAPLASDDTDAGIPAGRWRLAETTGTHSRDTFYDALWRPVLTRERDTASSATTRYVKRAFDSQGRETFASYPSTGSSPATGITTQYDALGRTRKTQANSELGILTTEISYLPGNQVAVIDPRGHVTTTSHQTFDEPDYRLPLSVAAPEGVTTTYTRDAYGKPLTLTRSGSYTPPGGGPESLSLTRRYLYDSQQRLCKTIEPDAGISLFLYDAAGNLAWRATGQNTLTSTTSCQTGSVGPSKRSAHVHDARNRLIAIDHPGSTEDVGFTYHPDGALHTATTGTLSATAPLAWSSRTSEWTYGYNKRRLPTTESLHLPPENRTFGLTRGYTALGHDASLTYPDTAPGTALSLAFAPNALGQPTQAGSHATSATYHPNGQIKGFSYGNGLKRSVTQNARGLPSRILDQYSGGARLDHALTYDPNANLAGLVDGLAGAQESRTFQYDARDRLIQTSATPSAGSYAETWAYDPLDRIRRVVQPGRDWRYHYDAGTFRLHEIKNPASAPQRSYAWNTRGEWTTRTWHSAGNPGFTPPTIFRNGFEEDLISTPHGYVFDNAGRLVNANGITHRYDAHGRRVVTTEPQWGTRLQVYDRSGALRYAEDSASNERTEYVHLSGQLVGERSRPLNATTPILRYLHSDQRGTPSVKTASNRDVIYRSWNDAYGEPHDHLWRDGPGFTGHAMDPANQLVYMQQRYHDPETGFISPDPVSADHGSFNRYWYANNNPYTLVDPDGKFPQLLGAIITGAVIGATVDVVAQQFVNGLGSNIDTTSVYVSAGVGAATGGVGAIYANAARIGMIAGKPITTIQAVARTAGTNGAIGAAGSAVDSVAHGEAPSATSMAISGAATMGMSAAAGRISNATAIKLENISGAAVNTPAGIGGSVARSTASAQRAAASQSASASFAEFSVDVIGSAAQRKIEEKK
;
A
#
# COMPACT_ATOMS: atom_id res chain seq x y z
N MET A 1 20.16 -8.89 -61.81
CA MET A 1 21.24 -9.89 -61.64
C MET A 1 20.94 -10.72 -60.40
N GLN A 2 20.66 -12.01 -60.60
CA GLN A 2 20.56 -13.00 -59.53
C GLN A 2 21.94 -13.19 -58.88
N ARG A 3 22.04 -12.97 -57.57
CA ARG A 3 23.05 -13.64 -56.74
C ARG A 3 22.31 -14.62 -55.84
N THR A 4 22.36 -15.87 -56.25
CA THR A 4 22.03 -17.06 -55.45
C THR A 4 23.14 -17.27 -54.43
N ASP A 5 22.93 -16.86 -53.18
CA ASP A 5 23.57 -17.52 -52.06
C ASP A 5 22.59 -18.54 -51.45
N GLY A 6 23.12 -19.70 -51.05
CA GLY A 6 22.34 -20.83 -50.54
C GLY A 6 21.87 -20.68 -49.09
N MET A 7 21.93 -19.49 -48.49
CA MET A 7 21.43 -19.25 -47.13
C MET A 7 20.15 -18.39 -47.09
N ALA A 8 19.81 -17.67 -48.16
CA ALA A 8 18.58 -16.89 -48.27
C ALA A 8 17.28 -17.71 -48.26
N GLY A 9 17.33 -19.03 -48.46
CA GLY A 9 16.16 -19.91 -48.51
C GLY A 9 15.67 -20.51 -47.18
N ARG A 10 16.33 -20.22 -46.04
CA ARG A 10 16.03 -20.92 -44.76
C ARG A 10 15.40 -20.09 -43.64
N ASN A 11 15.39 -18.75 -43.74
CA ASN A 11 14.82 -17.91 -42.69
C ASN A 11 13.49 -17.32 -43.17
N ILE A 12 12.40 -18.07 -43.01
CA ILE A 12 11.05 -17.58 -43.26
C ILE A 12 10.59 -16.83 -42.00
N PRO A 13 10.25 -15.54 -42.07
CA PRO A 13 9.76 -14.82 -40.90
C PRO A 13 8.46 -15.43 -40.38
N GLN A 14 8.33 -15.51 -39.06
CA GLN A 14 7.11 -15.99 -38.43
C GLN A 14 5.97 -15.00 -38.69
N LYS A 15 4.94 -15.45 -39.41
CA LYS A 15 3.78 -14.62 -39.82
C LYS A 15 2.71 -14.50 -38.73
N GLY A 16 2.82 -15.27 -37.65
CA GLY A 16 1.84 -15.27 -36.58
C GLY A 16 2.05 -16.41 -35.60
N ASN A 17 1.23 -16.44 -34.55
CA ASN A 17 1.04 -17.58 -33.68
C ASN A 17 -0.46 -17.75 -33.37
N THR A 18 -0.81 -18.92 -32.85
CA THR A 18 -2.14 -19.18 -32.30
C THR A 18 -1.96 -20.03 -31.05
N ILE A 19 -2.53 -19.56 -29.95
CA ILE A 19 -2.50 -20.20 -28.65
C ILE A 19 -3.95 -20.58 -28.33
N THR A 20 -4.23 -21.87 -28.16
CA THR A 20 -5.53 -22.34 -27.67
C THR A 20 -5.38 -22.77 -26.21
N GLN A 21 -6.08 -22.11 -25.30
CA GLN A 21 -6.01 -22.36 -23.85
C GLN A 21 -7.39 -22.21 -23.20
N ASP A 22 -7.80 -23.18 -22.39
CA ASP A 22 -9.08 -23.22 -21.66
C ASP A 22 -10.31 -22.97 -22.57
N GLY A 23 -10.28 -23.43 -23.82
CA GLY A 23 -11.34 -23.21 -24.81
C GLY A 23 -11.34 -21.81 -25.46
N ASN A 24 -10.32 -20.99 -25.20
CA ASN A 24 -10.11 -19.68 -25.82
C ASN A 24 -8.98 -19.74 -26.85
N THR A 25 -9.04 -18.90 -27.87
CA THR A 25 -7.99 -18.75 -28.88
C THR A 25 -7.44 -17.34 -28.85
N PHE A 26 -6.12 -17.25 -28.69
CA PHE A 26 -5.34 -16.02 -28.70
C PHE A 26 -4.33 -16.09 -29.84
N GLY A 27 -3.86 -14.95 -30.31
CA GLY A 27 -2.71 -14.94 -31.20
C GLY A 27 -2.42 -13.57 -31.78
N TRP A 28 -1.31 -13.52 -32.49
CA TRP A 28 -0.96 -12.38 -33.32
C TRP A 28 -0.69 -12.83 -34.76
N SER A 29 -0.86 -11.89 -35.69
CA SER A 29 -0.58 -12.10 -37.11
C SER A 29 0.02 -10.86 -37.75
N VAL A 30 0.81 -11.09 -38.80
CA VAL A 30 1.50 -10.09 -39.61
C VAL A 30 1.26 -10.44 -41.08
N ALA A 31 0.74 -9.50 -41.87
CA ALA A 31 0.53 -9.75 -43.29
C ALA A 31 1.88 -9.83 -44.02
N PRO A 32 2.00 -10.53 -45.16
CA PRO A 32 3.25 -10.63 -45.91
C PRO A 32 3.84 -9.28 -46.33
N ALA A 33 3.01 -8.26 -46.55
CA ALA A 33 3.42 -6.90 -46.90
C ALA A 33 3.84 -6.05 -45.68
N ASP A 34 3.61 -6.54 -44.46
CA ASP A 34 3.88 -5.85 -43.19
C ASP A 34 5.20 -6.31 -42.55
N PHE A 35 6.15 -6.75 -43.38
CA PHE A 35 7.54 -6.99 -42.99
C PHE A 35 8.44 -5.98 -43.68
N ASP A 36 9.45 -5.50 -42.97
CA ASP A 36 10.50 -4.70 -43.57
C ASP A 36 11.53 -5.55 -44.34
N ILE A 37 12.54 -4.89 -44.93
CA ILE A 37 13.63 -5.53 -45.68
C ILE A 37 14.48 -6.49 -44.84
N PHE A 38 14.41 -6.40 -43.51
CA PHE A 38 15.10 -7.27 -42.55
C PHE A 38 14.18 -8.36 -41.99
N ALA A 39 12.99 -8.55 -42.59
CA ALA A 39 12.00 -9.52 -42.20
C ALA A 39 11.47 -9.33 -40.76
N ARG A 40 11.44 -8.08 -40.26
CA ARG A 40 10.84 -7.74 -38.97
C ARG A 40 9.43 -7.20 -39.17
N PRO A 41 8.49 -7.49 -38.25
CA PRO A 41 7.12 -6.98 -38.35
C PRO A 41 7.05 -5.45 -38.23
N THR A 42 6.44 -4.79 -39.22
CA THR A 42 6.10 -3.35 -39.18
C THR A 42 4.65 -3.11 -38.81
N ARG A 43 3.80 -4.14 -38.86
CA ARG A 43 2.41 -4.08 -38.39
C ARG A 43 1.98 -5.43 -37.81
N ILE A 44 1.44 -5.42 -36.59
CA ILE A 44 1.04 -6.62 -35.87
C ILE A 44 -0.44 -6.48 -35.48
N THR A 45 -1.25 -7.47 -35.85
CA THR A 45 -2.64 -7.61 -35.37
C THR A 45 -2.66 -8.63 -34.25
N ARG A 46 -3.09 -8.23 -33.06
CA ARG A 46 -3.22 -9.07 -31.86
C ARG A 46 -4.69 -9.31 -31.57
N THR A 47 -5.06 -10.55 -31.29
CA THR A 47 -6.45 -10.99 -31.16
C THR A 47 -6.61 -11.94 -29.98
N GLY A 48 -7.55 -11.62 -29.09
CA GLY A 48 -8.00 -12.46 -27.97
C GLY A 48 -9.46 -12.14 -27.68
N SER A 49 -9.79 -11.76 -26.45
CA SER A 49 -11.12 -11.20 -26.14
C SER A 49 -11.35 -9.84 -26.82
N ALA A 50 -10.27 -9.13 -27.17
CA ALA A 50 -10.28 -7.89 -27.94
C ALA A 50 -9.22 -7.94 -29.04
N THR A 51 -9.34 -7.04 -30.02
CA THR A 51 -8.37 -6.92 -31.13
C THR A 51 -7.63 -5.59 -31.04
N ARG A 52 -6.30 -5.64 -31.17
CA ARG A 52 -5.42 -4.46 -31.22
C ARG A 52 -4.48 -4.55 -32.41
N VAL A 53 -4.37 -3.47 -33.17
CA VAL A 53 -3.42 -3.39 -34.29
C VAL A 53 -2.34 -2.38 -33.91
N GLU A 54 -1.09 -2.78 -34.04
CA GLU A 54 0.05 -1.90 -33.81
C GLU A 54 0.88 -1.75 -35.06
N LYS A 55 1.36 -0.54 -35.33
CA LYS A 55 2.40 -0.25 -36.30
C LYS A 55 3.70 -0.01 -35.57
N ILE A 56 4.75 -0.65 -36.04
CA ILE A 56 6.11 -0.53 -35.53
C ILE A 56 6.99 0.10 -36.61
N ALA A 57 7.74 1.12 -36.23
CA ALA A 57 8.86 1.64 -37.01
C ALA A 57 10.17 1.35 -36.26
N TYR A 58 11.18 0.94 -37.01
CA TYR A 58 12.51 0.67 -36.49
C TYR A 58 13.50 1.72 -37.01
N HIS A 59 14.43 2.11 -36.15
CA HIS A 59 15.63 2.84 -36.52
C HIS A 59 16.77 1.86 -36.76
N ASP A 60 17.39 1.97 -37.93
CA ASP A 60 18.54 1.16 -38.32
C ASP A 60 19.71 2.06 -38.70
N ASN A 61 20.84 1.84 -38.03
CA ASN A 61 22.12 2.44 -38.38
C ASN A 61 23.02 1.36 -39.01
N THR A 62 23.00 1.29 -40.35
CA THR A 62 23.77 0.31 -41.13
C THR A 62 25.27 0.60 -41.12
N ALA A 63 25.70 1.85 -40.88
CA ALA A 63 27.11 2.21 -40.78
C ALA A 63 27.77 1.61 -39.54
N ARG A 64 27.05 1.57 -38.41
CA ARG A 64 27.49 0.97 -37.14
C ARG A 64 27.01 -0.46 -36.91
N TRP A 65 26.25 -1.02 -37.84
CA TRP A 65 25.59 -2.33 -37.69
C TRP A 65 24.70 -2.42 -36.45
N VAL A 66 24.04 -1.31 -36.11
CA VAL A 66 23.03 -1.25 -35.05
C VAL A 66 21.66 -1.30 -35.72
N LEU A 67 20.98 -2.45 -35.62
CA LEU A 67 19.69 -2.68 -36.28
C LEU A 67 18.61 -3.01 -35.26
N GLY A 68 17.36 -2.70 -35.57
CA GLY A 68 16.17 -3.15 -34.83
C GLY A 68 15.83 -2.32 -33.61
N GLN A 69 16.37 -1.11 -33.50
CA GLN A 69 15.98 -0.20 -32.43
C GLN A 69 14.54 0.25 -32.65
N MET A 70 13.69 0.09 -31.65
CA MET A 70 12.28 0.49 -31.72
C MET A 70 12.19 2.03 -31.76
N GLU A 71 11.92 2.61 -32.93
CA GLU A 71 11.76 4.06 -33.10
C GLU A 71 10.36 4.50 -32.68
N LYS A 72 9.32 3.77 -33.09
CA LYS A 72 7.94 4.17 -32.84
C LYS A 72 7.00 2.99 -32.82
N ARG A 73 6.20 2.89 -31.76
CA ARG A 73 5.05 1.98 -31.67
C ARG A 73 3.77 2.80 -31.68
N THR A 74 2.87 2.50 -32.60
CA THR A 74 1.60 3.24 -32.79
C THR A 74 0.44 2.26 -32.70
N CYS A 75 -0.54 2.53 -31.84
CA CYS A 75 -1.80 1.79 -31.80
C CYS A 75 -2.67 2.32 -32.95
N LEU A 76 -3.00 1.48 -33.93
CA LEU A 76 -3.79 1.86 -35.10
C LEU A 76 -5.27 1.65 -34.87
N SER A 77 -6.09 2.67 -35.18
CA SER A 77 -7.54 2.52 -35.16
C SER A 77 -7.97 1.53 -36.24
N THR A 78 -8.82 0.57 -35.88
CA THR A 78 -9.45 -0.38 -36.81
C THR A 78 -10.87 0.03 -37.22
N THR A 79 -11.45 1.05 -36.58
CA THR A 79 -12.79 1.57 -36.89
C THR A 79 -12.86 3.10 -36.75
N THR A 80 -13.54 3.77 -37.68
CA THR A 80 -13.73 5.23 -37.62
C THR A 80 -14.71 5.59 -36.50
N GLY A 81 -14.26 6.30 -35.46
CA GLY A 81 -15.11 6.81 -34.38
C GLY A 81 -15.31 5.88 -33.16
N GLY A 82 -14.59 4.76 -33.06
CA GLY A 82 -14.62 3.89 -31.87
C GLY A 82 -13.73 4.39 -30.72
N THR A 83 -14.00 3.94 -29.49
CA THR A 83 -13.14 4.14 -28.29
C THR A 83 -11.85 3.29 -28.32
N GLY A 84 -11.38 2.93 -29.51
CA GLY A 84 -10.22 2.07 -29.75
C GLY A 84 -8.91 2.86 -29.82
N CYS A 85 -7.88 2.26 -30.40
CA CYS A 85 -6.63 2.93 -30.73
C CYS A 85 -6.88 4.26 -31.48
N THR A 86 -6.09 5.30 -31.20
CA THR A 86 -6.30 6.64 -31.77
C THR A 86 -5.30 7.01 -32.88
N ASN A 87 -4.61 6.03 -33.49
CA ASN A 87 -3.45 6.26 -34.36
C ASN A 87 -2.31 7.04 -33.65
N THR A 88 -2.32 7.03 -32.32
CA THR A 88 -1.34 7.73 -31.48
C THR A 88 -0.12 6.84 -31.23
N ALA A 89 1.06 7.47 -31.24
CA ALA A 89 2.31 6.83 -30.85
C ALA A 89 2.27 6.54 -29.35
N VAL A 90 2.20 5.26 -28.98
CA VAL A 90 2.19 4.85 -27.56
C VAL A 90 3.58 4.99 -26.94
N ALA A 91 4.60 4.73 -27.76
CA ALA A 91 6.00 4.92 -27.40
C ALA A 91 6.77 5.37 -28.64
N GLN A 92 7.71 6.28 -28.45
CA GLN A 92 8.60 6.79 -29.48
C GLN A 92 9.98 7.07 -28.88
N THR A 93 11.02 6.66 -29.59
CA THR A 93 12.41 6.99 -29.26
C THR A 93 13.07 7.59 -30.50
N THR A 94 13.65 8.79 -30.37
CA THR A 94 14.49 9.35 -31.44
C THR A 94 15.93 8.91 -31.21
N PHE A 95 16.64 8.55 -32.28
CA PHE A 95 18.03 8.10 -32.22
C PHE A 95 18.94 9.06 -32.98
N ASP A 96 20.19 9.16 -32.52
CA ASP A 96 21.23 9.90 -33.23
C ASP A 96 21.61 9.15 -34.53
N PRO A 97 21.55 9.79 -35.71
CA PRO A 97 21.81 9.12 -36.99
C PRO A 97 23.27 8.72 -37.18
N VAL A 98 24.21 9.32 -36.44
CA VAL A 98 25.64 8.98 -36.48
C VAL A 98 25.96 7.95 -35.41
N THR A 99 25.46 8.14 -34.18
CA THR A 99 25.87 7.31 -33.05
C THR A 99 24.98 6.10 -32.76
N ALA A 100 23.74 6.11 -33.25
CA ALA A 100 22.67 5.15 -32.93
C ALA A 100 22.25 5.14 -31.45
N LEU A 101 22.70 6.14 -30.66
CA LEU A 101 22.29 6.28 -29.26
C LEU A 101 20.92 6.95 -29.15
N PRO A 102 20.07 6.56 -28.19
CA PRO A 102 18.76 7.17 -28.00
C PRO A 102 18.88 8.59 -27.44
N LEU A 103 18.10 9.53 -27.97
CA LEU A 103 18.15 10.95 -27.62
C LEU A 103 16.90 11.42 -26.86
N ILE A 104 15.70 11.00 -27.29
CA ILE A 104 14.44 11.45 -26.67
C ILE A 104 13.53 10.24 -26.55
N HIS A 105 13.01 10.01 -25.36
CA HIS A 105 11.92 9.08 -25.11
C HIS A 105 10.62 9.86 -24.93
N ALA A 106 9.59 9.46 -25.66
CA ALA A 106 8.27 10.05 -25.62
C ALA A 106 7.18 8.98 -25.62
N ALA A 107 6.06 9.26 -24.96
CA ALA A 107 4.88 8.42 -24.94
C ALA A 107 3.65 9.30 -25.15
N TYR A 108 2.73 8.88 -26.02
CA TYR A 108 1.49 9.62 -26.32
C TYR A 108 1.71 11.10 -26.69
N GLY A 109 2.84 11.40 -27.34
CA GLY A 109 3.25 12.76 -27.71
C GLY A 109 3.86 13.59 -26.57
N GLN A 110 3.93 13.08 -25.34
CA GLN A 110 4.63 13.70 -24.21
C GLN A 110 6.10 13.27 -24.19
N VAL A 111 7.02 14.21 -24.07
CA VAL A 111 8.44 13.92 -23.81
C VAL A 111 8.59 13.46 -22.37
N LEU A 112 9.06 12.24 -22.16
CA LEU A 112 9.35 11.70 -20.85
C LEU A 112 10.77 12.05 -20.42
N GLN A 113 11.71 11.96 -21.37
CA GLN A 113 13.14 12.00 -21.07
C GLN A 113 13.91 12.47 -22.31
N THR A 114 14.86 13.38 -22.13
CA THR A 114 15.87 13.75 -23.12
C THR A 114 17.26 13.38 -22.60
N LEU A 115 18.02 12.63 -23.39
CA LEU A 115 19.31 12.06 -23.04
C LEU A 115 20.45 12.73 -23.82
N THR A 116 21.59 12.91 -23.15
CA THR A 116 22.85 13.22 -23.83
C THR A 116 23.92 12.21 -23.42
N TRP A 117 24.94 12.07 -24.26
CA TRP A 117 25.95 11.01 -24.13
C TRP A 117 27.36 11.60 -24.19
N HIS A 118 28.28 10.97 -23.45
CA HIS A 118 29.70 11.19 -23.60
C HIS A 118 30.22 10.57 -24.90
N ALA A 119 31.41 10.97 -25.34
CA ALA A 119 32.02 10.44 -26.56
C ALA A 119 32.26 8.91 -26.52
N ASP A 120 32.38 8.34 -25.32
CA ASP A 120 32.54 6.90 -25.09
C ASP A 120 31.20 6.12 -25.07
N GLY A 121 30.07 6.81 -25.24
CA GLY A 121 28.73 6.23 -25.22
C GLY A 121 28.14 6.03 -23.83
N SER A 122 28.78 6.51 -22.76
CA SER A 122 28.19 6.54 -21.43
C SER A 122 27.18 7.70 -21.29
N LEU A 123 26.15 7.52 -20.47
CA LEU A 123 25.10 8.54 -20.29
C LEU A 123 25.68 9.77 -19.61
N HIS A 124 25.44 10.95 -20.16
CA HIS A 124 25.90 12.23 -19.62
C HIS A 124 24.78 12.98 -18.89
N THR A 125 23.60 13.14 -19.50
CA THR A 125 22.47 13.82 -18.84
C THR A 125 21.15 13.12 -19.10
N SER A 126 20.23 13.20 -18.14
CA SER A 126 18.80 12.89 -18.30
C SER A 126 18.00 14.12 -17.92
N THR A 127 17.23 14.67 -18.86
CA THR A 127 16.39 15.85 -18.70
C THR A 127 14.91 15.48 -18.80
N ASP A 128 14.09 15.89 -17.84
CA ASP A 128 12.65 15.62 -17.86
C ASP A 128 11.87 16.53 -18.84
N GLY A 129 10.55 16.31 -18.97
CA GLY A 129 9.70 17.11 -19.84
C GLY A 129 9.56 18.58 -19.45
N ASN A 130 9.92 18.97 -18.22
CA ASN A 130 9.95 20.37 -17.76
C ASN A 130 11.33 21.03 -17.96
N GLY A 131 12.33 20.30 -18.48
CA GLY A 131 13.68 20.81 -18.71
C GLY A 131 14.62 20.67 -17.50
N HIS A 132 14.25 19.92 -16.46
CA HIS A 132 15.13 19.71 -15.31
C HIS A 132 16.14 18.58 -15.57
N THR A 133 17.42 18.88 -15.44
CA THR A 133 18.52 17.99 -15.86
C THR A 133 19.26 17.34 -14.69
N THR A 134 19.34 16.01 -14.69
CA THR A 134 20.29 15.24 -13.87
C THR A 134 21.53 14.91 -14.69
N THR A 135 22.71 15.11 -14.12
CA THR A 135 24.01 14.91 -14.79
C THR A 135 24.77 13.73 -14.19
N PHE A 136 25.39 12.93 -15.05
CA PHE A 136 26.15 11.72 -14.74
C PHE A 136 27.58 11.87 -15.26
N THR A 137 28.54 11.74 -14.35
CA THR A 137 29.96 11.95 -14.64
C THR A 137 30.82 10.91 -13.96
N ASP A 138 32.08 10.84 -14.40
CA ASP A 138 33.10 10.01 -13.79
C ASP A 138 32.77 8.51 -13.81
N TRP A 139 32.37 8.01 -14.98
CA TRP A 139 32.00 6.62 -15.18
C TRP A 139 33.19 5.68 -14.95
N TYR A 140 32.97 4.65 -14.13
CA TYR A 140 33.95 3.60 -13.89
C TYR A 140 33.27 2.24 -13.86
N ARG A 141 33.69 1.33 -14.75
CA ARG A 141 33.13 -0.03 -14.87
C ARG A 141 31.60 -0.04 -14.99
N GLY A 142 31.06 0.87 -15.81
CA GLY A 142 29.62 0.99 -16.07
C GLY A 142 28.80 1.57 -14.93
N VAL A 143 29.42 2.25 -13.96
CA VAL A 143 28.73 2.97 -12.88
C VAL A 143 29.16 4.44 -12.88
N PRO A 144 28.23 5.40 -12.82
CA PRO A 144 28.58 6.80 -12.63
C PRO A 144 29.05 7.00 -11.19
N ARG A 145 30.25 7.56 -10.98
CA ARG A 145 30.76 7.83 -9.63
C ARG A 145 30.29 9.16 -9.07
N HIS A 146 29.77 10.05 -9.92
CA HIS A 146 29.26 11.35 -9.52
C HIS A 146 27.95 11.67 -10.25
N ILE A 147 26.86 11.79 -9.49
CA ILE A 147 25.54 12.23 -9.94
C ILE A 147 25.25 13.61 -9.36
N ARG A 148 24.79 14.53 -10.20
CA ARG A 148 24.30 15.85 -9.79
C ARG A 148 22.85 16.02 -10.22
N HIS A 149 21.99 16.26 -9.25
CA HIS A 149 20.57 16.53 -9.46
C HIS A 149 20.31 17.99 -9.85
N PRO A 150 19.13 18.29 -10.42
CA PRO A 150 18.68 19.67 -10.64
C PRO A 150 18.76 20.52 -9.36
N ALA A 151 19.02 21.82 -9.53
CA ALA A 151 19.06 22.77 -8.43
C ALA A 151 17.67 22.90 -7.76
N THR A 152 17.66 22.85 -6.43
CA THR A 152 16.45 23.07 -5.63
C THR A 152 16.73 24.12 -4.55
N ALA A 153 15.69 24.58 -3.84
CA ALA A 153 15.85 25.65 -2.85
C ALA A 153 16.86 25.28 -1.74
N GLU A 154 16.86 24.03 -1.27
CA GLU A 154 17.79 23.55 -0.25
C GLU A 154 19.18 23.15 -0.80
N ALA A 155 19.30 23.02 -2.12
CA ALA A 155 20.56 22.71 -2.80
C ALA A 155 20.68 23.56 -4.09
N PRO A 156 20.99 24.87 -3.97
CA PRO A 156 21.01 25.77 -5.13
C PRO A 156 22.07 25.41 -6.18
N ALA A 157 23.13 24.71 -5.76
CA ALA A 157 24.13 24.16 -6.66
C ALA A 157 23.74 22.80 -7.27
N GLY A 158 22.57 22.25 -6.94
CA GLY A 158 22.20 20.86 -7.25
C GLY A 158 22.80 19.88 -6.25
N ALA A 159 21.96 19.01 -5.69
CA ALA A 159 22.38 17.99 -4.74
C ALA A 159 23.23 16.91 -5.45
N THR A 160 24.29 16.40 -4.79
CA THR A 160 25.24 15.47 -5.40
C THR A 160 25.35 14.16 -4.66
N GLN A 161 25.28 13.03 -5.37
CA GLN A 161 25.52 11.70 -4.85
C GLN A 161 26.81 11.14 -5.46
N THR A 162 27.63 10.44 -4.65
CA THR A 162 28.89 9.87 -5.13
C THR A 162 29.08 8.41 -4.75
N ALA A 163 29.86 7.69 -5.55
CA ALA A 163 30.20 6.29 -5.29
C ALA A 163 31.70 6.02 -5.49
N ILE A 164 32.26 5.16 -4.64
CA ILE A 164 33.58 4.56 -4.85
C ILE A 164 33.37 3.16 -5.42
N VAL A 165 34.01 2.89 -6.55
CA VAL A 165 33.86 1.64 -7.30
C VAL A 165 35.21 0.93 -7.38
N SER A 166 35.24 -0.35 -7.02
CA SER A 166 36.44 -1.20 -7.06
C SER A 166 36.84 -1.56 -8.48
N THR A 167 38.07 -2.04 -8.69
CA THR A 167 38.56 -2.50 -10.00
C THR A 167 37.72 -3.66 -10.58
N ARG A 168 37.02 -4.42 -9.72
CA ARG A 168 36.05 -5.47 -10.08
C ARG A 168 34.65 -4.93 -10.40
N GLY A 169 34.47 -3.60 -10.37
CA GLY A 169 33.20 -2.93 -10.64
C GLY A 169 32.22 -2.90 -9.48
N GLU A 170 32.63 -3.23 -8.26
CA GLU A 170 31.73 -3.25 -7.08
C GLU A 170 31.68 -1.89 -6.40
N ILE A 171 30.52 -1.49 -5.87
CA ILE A 171 30.39 -0.22 -5.14
C ILE A 171 30.79 -0.45 -3.67
N THR A 172 31.97 0.03 -3.28
CA THR A 172 32.49 -0.15 -1.91
C THR A 172 32.08 0.95 -0.96
N ARG A 173 31.62 2.10 -1.48
CA ARG A 173 31.08 3.20 -0.69
C ARG A 173 30.10 4.01 -1.52
N ILE A 174 28.98 4.38 -0.92
CA ILE A 174 28.06 5.41 -1.41
C ILE A 174 28.07 6.56 -0.43
N THR A 175 28.17 7.78 -0.93
CA THR A 175 27.97 9.00 -0.15
C THR A 175 26.72 9.69 -0.69
N ASP A 176 25.73 9.87 0.18
CA ASP A 176 24.45 10.50 -0.17
C ASP A 176 24.60 12.03 -0.37
N GLU A 177 23.50 12.68 -0.71
CA GLU A 177 23.43 14.12 -0.96
C GLU A 177 23.71 15.00 0.26
N LEU A 178 23.78 14.42 1.46
CA LEU A 178 24.12 15.08 2.71
C LEU A 178 25.58 14.85 3.12
N GLY A 179 26.33 14.05 2.37
CA GLY A 179 27.71 13.69 2.69
C GLY A 179 27.84 12.48 3.62
N TYR A 180 26.77 11.74 3.88
CA TYR A 180 26.79 10.56 4.74
C TYR A 180 27.17 9.31 3.95
N ALA A 181 28.15 8.58 4.48
CA ALA A 181 28.79 7.48 3.76
C ALA A 181 28.40 6.11 4.31
N THR A 182 27.82 5.25 3.47
CA THR A 182 27.63 3.83 3.74
C THR A 182 28.69 3.03 2.99
N ASN A 183 29.37 2.12 3.68
CA ASN A 183 30.44 1.31 3.10
C ASN A 183 30.00 -0.15 2.96
N TYR A 184 30.47 -0.81 1.90
CA TYR A 184 30.12 -2.18 1.55
C TYR A 184 31.39 -3.00 1.40
N GLY A 185 31.42 -4.16 2.06
CA GLY A 185 32.45 -5.18 1.86
C GLY A 185 31.94 -6.30 0.98
N TYR A 186 32.86 -6.92 0.24
CA TYR A 186 32.57 -8.04 -0.64
C TYR A 186 33.51 -9.20 -0.37
N ASP A 187 33.04 -10.42 -0.58
CA ASP A 187 33.88 -11.61 -0.53
C ASP A 187 34.70 -11.79 -1.84
N PRO A 188 35.59 -12.81 -1.92
CA PRO A 188 36.38 -13.07 -3.12
C PRO A 188 35.54 -13.35 -4.38
N MET A 189 34.31 -13.86 -4.23
CA MET A 189 33.37 -14.09 -5.33
C MET A 189 32.60 -12.82 -5.72
N GLY A 190 32.74 -11.73 -4.96
CA GLY A 190 32.11 -10.45 -5.20
C GLY A 190 30.69 -10.34 -4.64
N ARG A 191 30.31 -11.24 -3.73
CA ARG A 191 29.02 -11.18 -3.02
C ARG A 191 29.15 -10.25 -1.83
N LEU A 192 28.06 -9.55 -1.47
CA LEU A 192 28.05 -8.63 -0.33
C LEU A 192 28.33 -9.37 0.97
N SER A 193 29.37 -8.97 1.69
CA SER A 193 29.81 -9.60 2.96
C SER A 193 29.65 -8.69 4.17
N SER A 194 29.60 -7.37 3.99
CA SER A 194 29.33 -6.44 5.10
C SER A 194 28.72 -5.12 4.65
N ILE A 195 27.95 -4.51 5.55
CA ILE A 195 27.41 -3.15 5.43
C ILE A 195 27.82 -2.39 6.68
N THR A 196 28.56 -1.29 6.50
CA THR A 196 28.95 -0.38 7.57
C THR A 196 28.24 0.94 7.39
N TRP A 197 27.42 1.30 8.37
CA TRP A 197 26.57 2.49 8.36
C TRP A 197 27.38 3.79 8.59
N PRO A 198 26.82 4.96 8.23
CA PRO A 198 27.47 6.25 8.45
C PRO A 198 27.84 6.51 9.92
N ALA A 199 29.03 7.06 10.17
CA ALA A 199 29.53 7.35 11.52
C ALA A 199 29.19 8.78 12.01
N GLY A 200 29.26 8.99 13.32
CA GLY A 200 29.13 10.32 13.95
C GLY A 200 27.70 10.74 14.27
N ASP A 201 26.76 9.79 14.36
CA ASP A 201 25.54 9.94 15.15
C ASP A 201 25.85 9.72 16.64
N SER A 202 24.92 10.10 17.53
CA SER A 202 25.01 9.77 18.96
C SER A 202 24.92 8.25 19.22
N THR A 203 24.25 7.52 18.34
CA THR A 203 24.20 6.05 18.35
C THR A 203 25.35 5.48 17.52
N ALA A 204 26.16 4.61 18.12
CA ALA A 204 27.14 3.81 17.39
C ALA A 204 26.43 2.65 16.69
N TRP A 205 26.33 2.70 15.35
CA TRP A 205 25.62 1.69 14.57
C TRP A 205 26.41 0.39 14.44
N THR A 206 25.74 -0.72 14.71
CA THR A 206 26.33 -2.05 14.51
C THR A 206 26.35 -2.39 13.01
N PRO A 207 27.50 -2.78 12.44
CA PRO A 207 27.56 -3.21 11.06
C PRO A 207 26.80 -4.52 10.86
N THR A 208 26.29 -4.73 9.65
CA THR A 208 25.69 -6.00 9.23
C THR A 208 26.76 -6.85 8.56
N SER A 209 26.89 -8.11 8.95
CA SER A 209 27.75 -9.10 8.30
C SER A 209 26.92 -10.15 7.58
N ARG A 210 27.44 -10.66 6.46
CA ARG A 210 26.77 -11.66 5.62
C ARG A 210 27.77 -12.71 5.16
N SER A 211 27.34 -13.97 5.15
CA SER A 211 28.13 -15.08 4.63
C SER A 211 27.24 -16.09 3.92
N PHE A 212 27.53 -16.34 2.64
CA PHE A 212 26.87 -17.39 1.86
C PHE A 212 27.84 -18.54 1.61
N ALA A 213 27.68 -19.63 2.35
CA ALA A 213 28.61 -20.77 2.36
C ALA A 213 27.89 -22.09 2.66
N PRO A 214 28.44 -23.23 2.23
CA PRO A 214 27.97 -24.54 2.70
C PRO A 214 28.24 -24.71 4.20
N LEU A 215 27.33 -25.39 4.90
CA LEU A 215 27.51 -25.78 6.29
C LEU A 215 28.69 -26.75 6.44
N ALA A 216 29.63 -26.43 7.32
CA ALA A 216 30.79 -27.28 7.60
C ALA A 216 30.44 -28.53 8.43
N SER A 217 29.38 -28.44 9.23
CA SER A 217 28.83 -29.51 10.07
C SER A 217 27.30 -29.40 10.11
N ASP A 218 26.63 -30.42 10.63
CA ASP A 218 25.19 -30.39 10.82
C ASP A 218 24.78 -29.20 11.72
N ASP A 219 23.70 -28.51 11.34
CA ASP A 219 23.01 -27.53 12.18
C ASP A 219 21.88 -28.28 12.91
N THR A 220 22.19 -28.80 14.09
CA THR A 220 21.27 -29.64 14.88
C THR A 220 20.02 -28.89 15.32
N ASP A 221 20.13 -27.58 15.55
CA ASP A 221 19.00 -26.74 15.96
C ASP A 221 17.99 -26.58 14.81
N ALA A 222 18.49 -26.38 13.58
CA ALA A 222 17.66 -26.27 12.39
C ALA A 222 17.28 -27.64 11.77
N GLY A 223 17.93 -28.73 12.20
CA GLY A 223 17.78 -30.05 11.60
C GLY A 223 18.31 -30.12 10.16
N ILE A 224 19.35 -29.34 9.84
CA ILE A 224 19.92 -29.26 8.48
C ILE A 224 21.31 -29.92 8.47
N PRO A 225 21.56 -30.92 7.61
CA PRO A 225 22.85 -31.60 7.56
C PRO A 225 23.95 -30.74 6.92
N ALA A 226 25.20 -31.12 7.17
CA ALA A 226 26.39 -30.54 6.56
C ALA A 226 26.31 -30.51 5.02
N GLY A 227 27.03 -29.58 4.40
CA GLY A 227 27.09 -29.41 2.95
C GLY A 227 25.93 -28.62 2.34
N ARG A 228 24.86 -28.34 3.08
CA ARG A 228 23.77 -27.47 2.61
C ARG A 228 24.18 -26.00 2.63
N TRP A 229 23.76 -25.25 1.61
CA TRP A 229 24.08 -23.83 1.51
C TRP A 229 23.27 -23.00 2.51
N ARG A 230 23.93 -22.06 3.19
CA ARG A 230 23.31 -21.14 4.14
C ARG A 230 23.75 -19.71 3.84
N LEU A 231 22.79 -18.80 3.77
CA LEU A 231 23.02 -17.36 3.92
C LEU A 231 22.83 -17.01 5.40
N ALA A 232 23.93 -16.69 6.07
CA ALA A 232 23.92 -16.19 7.44
C ALA A 232 24.05 -14.66 7.42
N GLU A 233 23.13 -13.96 8.07
CA GLU A 233 23.11 -12.51 8.21
C GLU A 233 23.08 -12.17 9.70
N THR A 234 24.01 -11.32 10.15
CA THR A 234 24.05 -10.90 11.56
C THR A 234 24.23 -9.41 11.69
N THR A 235 23.51 -8.80 12.63
CA THR A 235 23.69 -7.41 13.04
C THR A 235 23.63 -7.36 14.57
N GLY A 236 24.79 -7.37 15.22
CA GLY A 236 24.86 -7.52 16.68
C GLY A 236 24.29 -8.87 17.12
N THR A 237 23.29 -8.86 18.01
CA THR A 237 22.62 -10.09 18.45
C THR A 237 21.47 -10.52 17.53
N HIS A 238 21.11 -9.74 16.49
CA HIS A 238 20.16 -10.19 15.48
C HIS A 238 20.85 -11.19 14.55
N SER A 239 20.23 -12.35 14.35
CA SER A 239 20.72 -13.40 13.46
C SER A 239 19.58 -13.90 12.59
N ARG A 240 19.84 -13.97 11.29
CA ARG A 240 18.96 -14.55 10.29
C ARG A 240 19.73 -15.53 9.42
N ASP A 241 19.32 -16.79 9.47
CA ASP A 241 19.88 -17.87 8.65
C ASP A 241 18.83 -18.33 7.64
N THR A 242 19.16 -18.29 6.36
CA THR A 242 18.35 -18.90 5.29
C THR A 242 19.10 -20.08 4.71
N PHE A 243 18.48 -21.26 4.78
CA PHE A 243 19.01 -22.51 4.28
C PHE A 243 18.44 -22.82 2.90
N TYR A 244 19.28 -23.35 2.03
CA TYR A 244 18.96 -23.57 0.63
C TYR A 244 19.05 -25.05 0.24
N ASP A 245 18.30 -25.40 -0.79
CA ASP A 245 18.50 -26.66 -1.51
C ASP A 245 19.60 -26.54 -2.60
N ALA A 246 19.78 -27.62 -3.36
CA ALA A 246 20.79 -27.69 -4.41
C ALA A 246 20.50 -26.77 -5.61
N LEU A 247 19.28 -26.25 -5.73
CA LEU A 247 18.88 -25.28 -6.74
C LEU A 247 18.88 -23.85 -6.18
N TRP A 248 19.49 -23.65 -5.01
CA TRP A 248 19.54 -22.37 -4.29
C TRP A 248 18.16 -21.76 -4.02
N ARG A 249 17.17 -22.60 -3.74
CA ARG A 249 15.84 -22.17 -3.28
C ARG A 249 15.77 -22.20 -1.75
N PRO A 250 15.17 -21.19 -1.10
CA PRO A 250 15.16 -21.08 0.36
C PRO A 250 14.16 -22.05 0.98
N VAL A 251 14.63 -23.11 1.64
CA VAL A 251 13.78 -24.17 2.20
C VAL A 251 13.45 -23.99 3.68
N LEU A 252 14.30 -23.27 4.41
CA LEU A 252 14.08 -22.97 5.83
C LEU A 252 14.71 -21.62 6.14
N THR A 253 13.98 -20.75 6.84
CA THR A 253 14.54 -19.53 7.44
C THR A 253 14.43 -19.62 8.94
N ARG A 254 15.52 -19.36 9.65
CA ARG A 254 15.60 -19.21 11.10
C ARG A 254 15.95 -17.75 11.41
N GLU A 255 15.18 -17.11 12.26
CA GLU A 255 15.46 -15.76 12.76
C GLU A 255 15.38 -15.73 14.28
N ARG A 256 16.31 -15.02 14.93
CA ARG A 256 16.40 -14.97 16.40
C ARG A 256 17.23 -13.78 16.88
N ASP A 257 16.96 -13.41 18.13
CA ASP A 257 17.90 -12.72 19.00
C ASP A 257 18.82 -13.78 19.64
N THR A 258 20.11 -13.74 19.32
CA THR A 258 21.08 -14.71 19.84
C THR A 258 21.26 -14.60 21.36
N ALA A 259 20.85 -13.48 21.97
CA ALA A 259 20.83 -13.32 23.42
C ALA A 259 19.59 -13.94 24.09
N SER A 260 18.58 -14.36 23.33
CA SER A 260 17.34 -14.93 23.88
C SER A 260 16.73 -15.99 22.95
N SER A 261 16.85 -17.26 23.35
CA SER A 261 16.28 -18.39 22.60
C SER A 261 14.76 -18.32 22.43
N ALA A 262 14.06 -17.62 23.32
CA ALA A 262 12.61 -17.42 23.28
C ALA A 262 12.12 -16.64 22.05
N THR A 263 13.02 -15.96 21.34
CA THR A 263 12.71 -15.19 20.12
C THR A 263 12.86 -15.99 18.83
N THR A 264 13.34 -17.24 18.91
CA THR A 264 13.65 -18.05 17.74
C THR A 264 12.37 -18.41 16.98
N ARG A 265 12.34 -18.08 15.69
CA ARG A 265 11.25 -18.41 14.77
C ARG A 265 11.75 -19.05 13.49
N TYR A 266 10.97 -20.00 12.98
CA TYR A 266 11.22 -20.76 11.77
C TYR A 266 10.08 -20.60 10.78
N VAL A 267 10.43 -20.54 9.50
CA VAL A 267 9.50 -20.64 8.36
C VAL A 267 10.08 -21.64 7.38
N LYS A 268 9.32 -22.70 7.09
CA LYS A 268 9.69 -23.76 6.14
C LYS A 268 8.97 -23.56 4.82
N ARG A 269 9.65 -23.89 3.73
CA ARG A 269 9.12 -23.87 2.37
C ARG A 269 9.44 -25.18 1.66
N ALA A 270 8.57 -25.57 0.74
CA ALA A 270 8.82 -26.67 -0.18
C ALA A 270 8.54 -26.22 -1.61
N PHE A 271 9.29 -26.80 -2.55
CA PHE A 271 9.18 -26.49 -3.97
C PHE A 271 9.05 -27.78 -4.76
N ASP A 272 8.33 -27.74 -5.87
CA ASP A 272 8.32 -28.83 -6.83
C ASP A 272 9.57 -28.86 -7.72
N SER A 273 9.62 -29.78 -8.69
CA SER A 273 10.73 -29.89 -9.63
C SER A 273 10.85 -28.72 -10.61
N GLN A 274 9.81 -27.90 -10.76
CA GLN A 274 9.80 -26.69 -11.60
C GLN A 274 10.16 -25.43 -10.81
N GLY A 275 10.45 -25.54 -9.51
CA GLY A 275 10.78 -24.39 -8.67
C GLY A 275 9.56 -23.62 -8.14
N ARG A 276 8.35 -24.15 -8.31
CA ARG A 276 7.13 -23.52 -7.79
C ARG A 276 6.93 -23.90 -6.33
N GLU A 277 6.52 -22.96 -5.49
CA GLU A 277 6.33 -23.17 -4.05
C GLU A 277 5.07 -24.00 -3.78
N THR A 278 5.23 -25.22 -3.29
CA THR A 278 4.11 -26.12 -3.00
C THR A 278 3.65 -26.04 -1.55
N PHE A 279 4.48 -25.54 -0.65
CA PHE A 279 4.14 -25.38 0.76
C PHE A 279 4.90 -24.22 1.38
N ALA A 280 4.18 -23.44 2.19
CA ALA A 280 4.75 -22.45 3.11
C ALA A 280 4.17 -22.67 4.50
N SER A 281 5.03 -22.88 5.50
CA SER A 281 4.57 -23.07 6.87
C SER A 281 4.12 -21.76 7.51
N TYR A 282 3.24 -21.85 8.50
CA TYR A 282 3.10 -20.75 9.45
C TYR A 282 4.41 -20.56 10.23
N PRO A 283 4.73 -19.34 10.70
CA PRO A 283 5.86 -19.13 11.60
C PRO A 283 5.71 -19.98 12.86
N SER A 284 6.79 -20.66 13.26
CA SER A 284 6.81 -21.58 14.40
C SER A 284 8.06 -21.41 15.25
N THR A 285 8.01 -21.84 16.51
CA THR A 285 9.21 -21.95 17.36
C THR A 285 10.03 -23.21 17.07
N GLY A 286 9.44 -24.21 16.42
CA GLY A 286 10.11 -25.47 16.07
C GLY A 286 10.71 -25.46 14.66
N SER A 287 11.82 -26.16 14.47
CA SER A 287 12.57 -26.19 13.19
C SER A 287 11.94 -27.02 12.08
N SER A 288 10.93 -27.85 12.40
CA SER A 288 10.19 -28.67 11.44
C SER A 288 8.68 -28.37 11.45
N PRO A 289 8.26 -27.14 11.12
CA PRO A 289 6.83 -26.81 11.10
C PRO A 289 6.12 -27.57 9.97
N ALA A 290 4.97 -28.15 10.31
CA ALA A 290 4.15 -28.97 9.41
C ALA A 290 2.80 -28.34 9.05
N THR A 291 2.39 -27.27 9.74
CA THR A 291 1.16 -26.53 9.45
C THR A 291 1.45 -25.30 8.60
N GLY A 292 0.57 -25.01 7.65
CA GLY A 292 0.73 -23.86 6.77
C GLY A 292 -0.25 -23.88 5.60
N ILE A 293 0.21 -23.36 4.47
CA ILE A 293 -0.53 -23.27 3.22
C ILE A 293 0.14 -24.18 2.19
N THR A 294 -0.64 -25.10 1.62
CA THR A 294 -0.25 -25.93 0.48
C THR A 294 -0.85 -25.36 -0.79
N THR A 295 -0.05 -25.22 -1.84
CA THR A 295 -0.47 -24.70 -3.14
C THR A 295 -0.30 -25.78 -4.22
N GLN A 296 -1.34 -26.00 -5.01
CA GLN A 296 -1.32 -26.90 -6.14
C GLN A 296 -1.45 -26.13 -7.44
N TYR A 297 -0.64 -26.52 -8.42
CA TYR A 297 -0.56 -25.89 -9.73
C TYR A 297 -1.08 -26.83 -10.81
N ASP A 298 -1.61 -26.26 -11.89
CA ASP A 298 -1.87 -27.00 -13.11
C ASP A 298 -0.57 -27.21 -13.95
N ALA A 299 -0.72 -27.86 -15.10
CA ALA A 299 0.38 -28.12 -16.02
C ALA A 299 0.99 -26.84 -16.64
N LEU A 300 0.26 -25.72 -16.60
CA LEU A 300 0.69 -24.41 -17.10
C LEU A 300 1.37 -23.56 -16.02
N GLY A 301 1.45 -24.04 -14.77
CA GLY A 301 2.04 -23.29 -13.67
C GLY A 301 1.09 -22.33 -12.96
N ARG A 302 -0.20 -22.40 -13.26
CA ARG A 302 -1.22 -21.55 -12.63
C ARG A 302 -1.76 -22.22 -11.37
N THR A 303 -2.08 -21.43 -10.35
CA THR A 303 -2.64 -21.94 -9.10
C THR A 303 -4.06 -22.46 -9.33
N ARG A 304 -4.31 -23.73 -8.97
CA ARG A 304 -5.64 -24.35 -9.07
C ARG A 304 -6.30 -24.56 -7.71
N LYS A 305 -5.50 -24.73 -6.66
CA LYS A 305 -6.01 -25.03 -5.32
C LYS A 305 -5.04 -24.56 -4.26
N THR A 306 -5.55 -23.90 -3.22
CA THR A 306 -4.79 -23.64 -2.00
C THR A 306 -5.50 -24.29 -0.82
N GLN A 307 -4.72 -24.84 0.09
CA GLN A 307 -5.21 -25.54 1.27
C GLN A 307 -4.48 -25.03 2.51
N ALA A 308 -5.22 -24.43 3.43
CA ALA A 308 -4.69 -23.86 4.66
C ALA A 308 -5.07 -24.73 5.86
N ASN A 309 -4.08 -25.09 6.69
CA ASN A 309 -4.36 -25.74 7.97
C ASN A 309 -5.07 -24.76 8.91
N SER A 310 -6.16 -25.18 9.56
CA SER A 310 -6.91 -24.36 10.50
C SER A 310 -7.47 -25.17 11.67
N GLU A 311 -8.00 -24.46 12.66
CA GLU A 311 -8.78 -24.99 13.77
C GLU A 311 -10.10 -25.64 13.34
N LEU A 312 -10.56 -25.36 12.11
CA LEU A 312 -11.76 -25.93 11.50
C LEU A 312 -11.43 -27.11 10.56
N GLY A 313 -10.19 -27.59 10.56
CA GLY A 313 -9.68 -28.55 9.57
C GLY A 313 -8.98 -27.87 8.40
N ILE A 314 -8.96 -28.50 7.23
CA ILE A 314 -8.29 -27.95 6.05
C ILE A 314 -9.27 -27.04 5.30
N LEU A 315 -8.96 -25.74 5.27
CA LEU A 315 -9.71 -24.75 4.49
C LEU A 315 -9.20 -24.77 3.06
N THR A 316 -10.10 -24.90 2.10
CA THR A 316 -9.75 -25.05 0.69
C THR A 316 -10.29 -23.90 -0.12
N THR A 317 -9.44 -23.25 -0.90
CA THR A 317 -9.83 -22.34 -1.98
C THR A 317 -9.54 -23.02 -3.30
N GLU A 318 -10.51 -23.05 -4.20
CA GLU A 318 -10.37 -23.64 -5.54
C GLU A 318 -10.43 -22.56 -6.61
N ILE A 319 -9.57 -22.68 -7.61
CA ILE A 319 -9.46 -21.75 -8.73
C ILE A 319 -9.66 -22.55 -10.01
N SER A 320 -10.67 -22.17 -10.79
CA SER A 320 -10.98 -22.78 -12.08
C SER A 320 -10.78 -21.78 -13.21
N TYR A 321 -10.02 -22.18 -14.22
CA TYR A 321 -9.83 -21.42 -15.46
C TYR A 321 -10.85 -21.90 -16.49
N LEU A 322 -11.71 -21.00 -16.94
CA LEU A 322 -12.91 -21.30 -17.71
C LEU A 322 -12.86 -20.66 -19.12
N PRO A 323 -13.67 -21.16 -20.08
CA PRO A 323 -13.89 -20.49 -21.36
C PRO A 323 -14.34 -19.03 -21.21
N GLY A 324 -14.07 -18.20 -22.21
CA GLY A 324 -14.29 -16.76 -22.17
C GLY A 324 -13.21 -15.98 -21.40
N ASN A 325 -12.01 -16.57 -21.25
CA ASN A 325 -10.91 -16.04 -20.44
C ASN A 325 -11.34 -15.69 -19.01
N GLN A 326 -12.07 -16.61 -18.38
CA GLN A 326 -12.68 -16.44 -17.07
C GLN A 326 -11.91 -17.21 -15.99
N VAL A 327 -11.89 -16.64 -14.78
CA VAL A 327 -11.34 -17.27 -13.58
C VAL A 327 -12.44 -17.30 -12.53
N ALA A 328 -12.82 -18.49 -12.08
CA ALA A 328 -13.73 -18.69 -10.97
C ALA A 328 -12.95 -19.07 -9.71
N VAL A 329 -13.15 -18.33 -8.63
CA VAL A 329 -12.57 -18.57 -7.31
C VAL A 329 -13.68 -19.00 -6.38
N ILE A 330 -13.52 -20.17 -5.75
CA ILE A 330 -14.42 -20.70 -4.73
C ILE A 330 -13.73 -20.53 -3.38
N ASP A 331 -14.32 -19.74 -2.50
CA ASP A 331 -13.79 -19.49 -1.17
C ASP A 331 -13.98 -20.70 -0.22
N PRO A 332 -13.33 -20.71 0.96
CA PRO A 332 -13.52 -21.76 1.96
C PRO A 332 -14.94 -21.92 2.51
N ARG A 333 -15.85 -20.96 2.30
CA ARG A 333 -17.28 -21.05 2.65
C ARG A 333 -18.14 -21.60 1.49
N GLY A 334 -17.55 -21.82 0.32
CA GLY A 334 -18.21 -22.35 -0.88
C GLY A 334 -18.83 -21.29 -1.79
N HIS A 335 -18.55 -20.01 -1.56
CA HIS A 335 -19.04 -18.91 -2.39
C HIS A 335 -18.12 -18.68 -3.60
N VAL A 336 -18.73 -18.39 -4.75
CA VAL A 336 -18.03 -18.31 -6.04
C VAL A 336 -17.97 -16.86 -6.51
N THR A 337 -16.77 -16.40 -6.87
CA THR A 337 -16.55 -15.16 -7.62
C THR A 337 -15.93 -15.48 -8.97
N THR A 338 -16.59 -15.06 -10.06
CA THR A 338 -16.11 -15.30 -11.43
C THR A 338 -15.69 -13.99 -12.08
N THR A 339 -14.46 -13.93 -12.57
CA THR A 339 -13.91 -12.74 -13.24
C THR A 339 -13.54 -13.06 -14.68
N SER A 340 -14.05 -12.28 -15.65
CA SER A 340 -13.59 -12.29 -17.04
C SER A 340 -12.54 -11.21 -17.27
N HIS A 341 -11.59 -11.44 -18.19
CA HIS A 341 -10.48 -10.52 -18.40
C HIS A 341 -10.26 -10.15 -19.87
N GLN A 342 -9.83 -8.91 -20.11
CA GLN A 342 -9.44 -8.40 -21.40
C GLN A 342 -8.08 -9.00 -21.79
N THR A 343 -8.02 -9.56 -22.99
CA THR A 343 -6.83 -10.17 -23.57
C THR A 343 -6.68 -9.77 -25.02
N PHE A 344 -5.44 -9.87 -25.49
CA PHE A 344 -5.08 -9.71 -26.88
C PHE A 344 -4.39 -10.99 -27.35
N ASP A 345 -3.09 -10.97 -27.63
CA ASP A 345 -2.35 -12.06 -28.27
C ASP A 345 -1.91 -13.20 -27.35
N GLU A 346 -2.07 -13.05 -26.03
CA GLU A 346 -1.74 -14.09 -25.04
C GLU A 346 -2.81 -14.17 -23.93
N PRO A 347 -2.94 -15.34 -23.27
CA PRO A 347 -3.75 -15.47 -22.07
C PRO A 347 -3.24 -14.51 -20.98
N ASP A 348 -4.12 -13.68 -20.45
CA ASP A 348 -3.86 -12.73 -19.36
C ASP A 348 -5.10 -12.62 -18.47
N TYR A 349 -4.87 -12.48 -17.17
CA TYR A 349 -5.89 -12.41 -16.12
C TYR A 349 -5.81 -11.11 -15.29
N ARG A 350 -5.12 -10.07 -15.78
CA ARG A 350 -4.93 -8.82 -15.02
C ARG A 350 -5.99 -7.74 -15.24
N LEU A 351 -6.62 -7.72 -16.41
CA LEU A 351 -7.52 -6.64 -16.81
C LEU A 351 -8.98 -7.08 -16.69
N PRO A 352 -9.65 -6.95 -15.54
CA PRO A 352 -11.01 -7.42 -15.39
C PRO A 352 -11.97 -6.66 -16.30
N LEU A 353 -12.88 -7.39 -16.96
CA LEU A 353 -14.02 -6.90 -17.74
C LEU A 353 -15.33 -7.07 -16.99
N SER A 354 -15.49 -8.16 -16.23
CA SER A 354 -16.66 -8.39 -15.40
C SER A 354 -16.26 -9.22 -14.19
N VAL A 355 -16.72 -8.82 -13.01
CA VAL A 355 -16.61 -9.55 -11.75
C VAL A 355 -18.03 -9.90 -11.30
N ALA A 356 -18.42 -11.16 -11.45
CA ALA A 356 -19.65 -11.70 -10.92
C ALA A 356 -19.37 -12.23 -9.50
N ALA A 357 -19.82 -11.47 -8.51
CA ALA A 357 -19.73 -11.84 -7.10
C ALA A 357 -20.98 -12.63 -6.66
N PRO A 358 -20.97 -13.25 -5.48
CA PRO A 358 -22.15 -13.90 -4.91
C PRO A 358 -23.36 -12.95 -4.80
N GLU A 359 -24.55 -13.52 -4.56
CA GLU A 359 -25.82 -12.79 -4.40
C GLU A 359 -26.26 -12.01 -5.67
N GLY A 360 -25.78 -12.41 -6.85
CA GLY A 360 -26.19 -11.81 -8.11
C GLY A 360 -25.62 -10.40 -8.35
N VAL A 361 -24.58 -10.02 -7.62
CA VAL A 361 -23.91 -8.72 -7.77
C VAL A 361 -22.86 -8.82 -8.88
N THR A 362 -22.95 -7.93 -9.88
CA THR A 362 -21.98 -7.87 -10.97
C THR A 362 -21.33 -6.50 -11.06
N THR A 363 -20.01 -6.47 -11.17
CA THR A 363 -19.23 -5.26 -11.47
C THR A 363 -18.60 -5.38 -12.86
N THR A 364 -18.96 -4.50 -13.78
CA THR A 364 -18.46 -4.50 -15.16
C THR A 364 -17.56 -3.30 -15.45
N TYR A 365 -16.56 -3.55 -16.28
CA TYR A 365 -15.61 -2.57 -16.78
C TYR A 365 -15.75 -2.49 -18.29
N THR A 366 -15.87 -1.28 -18.81
CA THR A 366 -15.56 -1.03 -20.22
C THR A 366 -14.15 -0.48 -20.28
N ARG A 367 -13.34 -0.97 -21.22
CA ARG A 367 -11.93 -0.59 -21.37
C ARG A 367 -11.64 -0.18 -22.79
N ASP A 368 -10.68 0.72 -22.94
CA ASP A 368 -10.14 1.08 -24.25
C ASP A 368 -9.16 0.00 -24.78
N ALA A 369 -8.58 0.24 -25.95
CA ALA A 369 -7.59 -0.65 -26.56
C ALA A 369 -6.23 -0.65 -25.81
N TYR A 370 -6.03 0.29 -24.87
CA TYR A 370 -4.87 0.40 -23.99
C TYR A 370 -5.13 -0.21 -22.61
N GLY A 371 -6.25 -0.93 -22.43
CA GLY A 371 -6.62 -1.55 -21.16
C GLY A 371 -7.08 -0.57 -20.07
N LYS A 372 -7.21 0.73 -20.36
CA LYS A 372 -7.64 1.73 -19.37
C LYS A 372 -9.16 1.68 -19.18
N PRO A 373 -9.67 1.72 -17.94
CA PRO A 373 -11.11 1.70 -17.69
C PRO A 373 -11.75 2.99 -18.20
N LEU A 374 -12.83 2.89 -18.95
CA LEU A 374 -13.69 3.99 -19.39
C LEU A 374 -14.92 4.12 -18.50
N THR A 375 -15.47 2.97 -18.08
CA THR A 375 -16.56 2.92 -17.11
C THR A 375 -16.35 1.83 -16.08
N LEU A 376 -16.81 2.07 -14.86
CA LEU A 376 -16.96 1.07 -13.82
C LEU A 376 -18.43 1.07 -13.39
N THR A 377 -19.15 -0.01 -13.70
CA THR A 377 -20.57 -0.15 -13.37
C THR A 377 -20.75 -1.29 -12.39
N ARG A 378 -21.55 -1.09 -11.35
CA ARG A 378 -21.96 -2.19 -10.49
C ARG A 378 -23.47 -2.25 -10.38
N SER A 379 -24.00 -3.46 -10.48
CA SER A 379 -25.43 -3.73 -10.57
C SER A 379 -25.82 -5.02 -9.87
N GLY A 380 -27.10 -5.11 -9.50
CA GLY A 380 -27.72 -6.35 -9.02
C GLY A 380 -29.19 -6.13 -8.71
N SER A 381 -29.90 -7.21 -8.39
CA SER A 381 -31.31 -7.16 -8.00
C SER A 381 -31.47 -7.33 -6.50
N TYR A 382 -32.47 -6.68 -5.93
CA TYR A 382 -32.77 -6.72 -4.50
C TYR A 382 -34.21 -6.38 -4.23
N THR A 383 -34.80 -6.98 -3.20
CA THR A 383 -36.16 -6.69 -2.76
C THR A 383 -36.09 -5.87 -1.46
N PRO A 384 -36.39 -4.55 -1.49
CA PRO A 384 -36.45 -3.74 -0.28
C PRO A 384 -37.47 -4.27 0.74
N PRO A 385 -37.28 -3.98 2.03
CA PRO A 385 -38.18 -4.45 3.07
C PRO A 385 -39.57 -3.83 2.89
N GLY A 386 -40.57 -4.68 2.59
CA GLY A 386 -41.94 -4.27 2.32
C GLY A 386 -42.20 -3.73 0.91
N GLY A 387 -41.24 -3.84 -0.03
CA GLY A 387 -41.41 -3.49 -1.44
C GLY A 387 -41.38 -4.70 -2.37
N GLY A 388 -41.45 -4.44 -3.68
CA GLY A 388 -41.24 -5.44 -4.74
C GLY A 388 -39.77 -5.52 -5.19
N PRO A 389 -39.39 -6.48 -6.05
CA PRO A 389 -38.03 -6.58 -6.58
C PRO A 389 -37.61 -5.33 -7.36
N GLU A 390 -36.41 -4.83 -7.06
CA GLU A 390 -35.77 -3.69 -7.72
C GLU A 390 -34.44 -4.12 -8.35
N SER A 391 -34.06 -3.47 -9.44
CA SER A 391 -32.73 -3.61 -10.05
C SER A 391 -31.96 -2.30 -9.88
N LEU A 392 -30.82 -2.37 -9.22
CA LEU A 392 -29.96 -1.22 -8.97
C LEU A 392 -28.73 -1.28 -9.88
N SER A 393 -28.31 -0.12 -10.37
CA SER A 393 -27.10 0.03 -11.17
C SER A 393 -26.51 1.42 -10.97
N LEU A 394 -25.20 1.50 -10.74
CA LEU A 394 -24.45 2.76 -10.68
C LEU A 394 -23.20 2.67 -11.55
N THR A 395 -22.94 3.73 -12.31
CA THR A 395 -21.84 3.82 -13.26
C THR A 395 -20.95 5.02 -12.97
N ARG A 396 -19.65 4.77 -12.86
CA ARG A 396 -18.57 5.75 -12.85
C ARG A 396 -17.96 5.85 -14.24
N ARG A 397 -17.46 7.03 -14.60
CA ARG A 397 -16.79 7.25 -15.90
C ARG A 397 -15.43 7.90 -15.72
N TYR A 398 -14.49 7.47 -16.54
CA TYR A 398 -13.11 7.94 -16.57
C TYR A 398 -12.81 8.42 -17.99
N LEU A 399 -12.29 9.64 -18.10
CA LEU A 399 -11.85 10.19 -19.38
C LEU A 399 -10.36 10.52 -19.30
N TYR A 400 -9.69 10.37 -20.43
CA TYR A 400 -8.26 10.57 -20.57
C TYR A 400 -7.96 11.71 -21.55
N ASP A 401 -6.88 12.45 -21.30
CA ASP A 401 -6.41 13.50 -22.21
C ASP A 401 -5.77 12.89 -23.48
N SER A 402 -5.31 13.76 -24.39
CA SER A 402 -4.61 13.34 -25.61
C SER A 402 -3.34 12.54 -25.32
N GLN A 403 -2.71 12.76 -24.16
CA GLN A 403 -1.53 12.06 -23.66
C GLN A 403 -1.89 10.78 -22.88
N GLN A 404 -3.16 10.36 -22.90
CA GLN A 404 -3.68 9.17 -22.22
C GLN A 404 -3.63 9.19 -20.68
N ARG A 405 -3.57 10.38 -20.06
CA ARG A 405 -3.60 10.56 -18.60
C ARG A 405 -5.02 10.87 -18.13
N LEU A 406 -5.40 10.42 -16.94
CA LEU A 406 -6.76 10.63 -16.40
C LEU A 406 -7.04 12.14 -16.25
N CYS A 407 -7.94 12.68 -17.05
CA CYS A 407 -8.24 14.11 -17.06
C CYS A 407 -9.56 14.44 -16.35
N LYS A 408 -10.46 13.47 -16.20
CA LYS A 408 -11.79 13.67 -15.62
C LYS A 408 -12.37 12.38 -15.07
N THR A 409 -13.00 12.48 -13.90
CA THR A 409 -13.88 11.46 -13.33
C THR A 409 -15.30 11.99 -13.20
N ILE A 410 -16.28 11.13 -13.44
CA ILE A 410 -17.70 11.41 -13.23
C ILE A 410 -18.22 10.38 -12.24
N GLU A 411 -18.44 10.84 -11.01
CA GLU A 411 -18.82 10.00 -9.87
C GLU A 411 -20.29 10.23 -9.50
N PRO A 412 -21.09 9.17 -9.25
CA PRO A 412 -22.46 9.32 -8.78
C PRO A 412 -22.55 9.91 -7.36
N ASP A 413 -21.48 9.77 -6.58
CA ASP A 413 -21.40 10.25 -5.20
C ASP A 413 -20.73 11.62 -5.06
N ALA A 414 -19.53 11.79 -5.62
CA ALA A 414 -18.71 13.00 -5.45
C ALA A 414 -18.84 14.03 -6.58
N GLY A 415 -19.64 13.72 -7.60
CA GLY A 415 -19.78 14.56 -8.78
C GLY A 415 -18.57 14.51 -9.71
N ILE A 416 -18.27 15.62 -10.36
CA ILE A 416 -17.25 15.68 -11.42
C ILE A 416 -15.94 16.23 -10.88
N SER A 417 -14.84 15.51 -11.11
CA SER A 417 -13.48 15.97 -10.82
C SER A 417 -12.64 16.04 -12.09
N LEU A 418 -11.79 17.05 -12.21
CA LEU A 418 -10.89 17.28 -13.33
C LEU A 418 -9.44 17.38 -12.87
N PHE A 419 -8.53 16.96 -13.74
CA PHE A 419 -7.09 16.90 -13.51
C PHE A 419 -6.35 17.48 -14.73
N LEU A 420 -5.29 18.25 -14.45
CA LEU A 420 -4.33 18.68 -15.46
C LEU A 420 -2.92 18.40 -14.96
N TYR A 421 -2.02 18.10 -15.89
CA TYR A 421 -0.64 17.75 -15.61
C TYR A 421 0.33 18.71 -16.31
N ASP A 422 1.53 18.83 -15.77
CA ASP A 422 2.64 19.55 -16.39
C ASP A 422 3.33 18.71 -17.49
N ALA A 423 4.45 19.21 -18.02
CA ALA A 423 5.19 18.54 -19.09
C ALA A 423 6.02 17.35 -18.59
N ALA A 424 6.41 17.31 -17.31
CA ALA A 424 7.01 16.13 -16.68
C ALA A 424 5.99 15.06 -16.25
N GLY A 425 4.69 15.35 -16.36
CA GLY A 425 3.61 14.43 -15.99
C GLY A 425 3.17 14.53 -14.54
N ASN A 426 3.65 15.52 -13.79
CA ASN A 426 3.16 15.79 -12.44
C ASN A 426 1.77 16.41 -12.49
N LEU A 427 0.94 16.17 -11.47
CA LEU A 427 -0.34 16.86 -11.35
C LEU A 427 -0.08 18.37 -11.19
N ALA A 428 -0.57 19.18 -12.11
CA ALA A 428 -0.44 20.63 -12.06
C ALA A 428 -1.62 21.27 -11.30
N TRP A 429 -2.84 20.77 -11.50
CA TRP A 429 -3.98 21.13 -10.67
C TRP A 429 -5.09 20.09 -10.72
N ARG A 430 -5.95 20.11 -9.69
CA ARG A 430 -7.23 19.37 -9.65
C ARG A 430 -8.39 20.29 -9.31
N ALA A 431 -9.60 19.95 -9.74
CA ALA A 431 -10.83 20.65 -9.34
C ALA A 431 -11.95 19.64 -9.14
N THR A 432 -12.65 19.71 -8.01
CA THR A 432 -13.74 18.80 -7.65
C THR A 432 -15.09 19.53 -7.66
N GLY A 433 -16.20 18.79 -7.69
CA GLY A 433 -17.56 19.35 -7.66
C GLY A 433 -17.97 20.15 -8.91
N GLN A 434 -17.35 19.89 -10.07
CA GLN A 434 -17.57 20.61 -11.32
C GLN A 434 -18.80 20.09 -12.08
N ASN A 435 -19.94 19.99 -11.39
CA ASN A 435 -21.10 19.20 -11.84
C ASN A 435 -21.84 19.79 -13.06
N THR A 436 -21.49 20.99 -13.50
CA THR A 436 -22.00 21.60 -14.74
C THR A 436 -21.25 21.10 -15.99
N LEU A 437 -20.06 20.53 -15.84
CA LEU A 437 -19.22 20.03 -16.94
C LEU A 437 -19.59 18.57 -17.27
N THR A 438 -20.80 18.34 -17.79
CA THR A 438 -21.40 16.99 -17.88
C THR A 438 -20.95 16.13 -19.07
N SER A 439 -20.06 16.62 -19.96
CA SER A 439 -19.63 15.84 -21.13
C SER A 439 -19.00 14.50 -20.72
N THR A 440 -19.45 13.41 -21.33
CA THR A 440 -18.93 12.06 -21.12
C THR A 440 -17.84 11.67 -22.13
N THR A 441 -17.52 12.56 -23.07
CA THR A 441 -16.57 12.30 -24.17
C THR A 441 -15.44 13.33 -24.26
N SER A 442 -15.48 14.42 -23.48
CA SER A 442 -14.45 15.45 -23.45
C SER A 442 -14.03 15.81 -22.02
N CYS A 443 -12.71 16.01 -21.82
CA CYS A 443 -12.12 16.40 -20.55
C CYS A 443 -12.64 17.74 -20.02
N GLN A 444 -12.79 18.75 -20.88
CA GLN A 444 -13.22 20.12 -20.50
C GLN A 444 -12.34 20.83 -19.44
N THR A 445 -11.05 20.45 -19.31
CA THR A 445 -10.12 21.05 -18.33
C THR A 445 -9.95 22.56 -18.51
N GLY A 446 -10.00 23.06 -19.76
CA GLY A 446 -9.94 24.49 -20.08
C GLY A 446 -11.14 25.32 -19.60
N SER A 447 -12.26 24.68 -19.26
CA SER A 447 -13.49 25.36 -18.81
C SER A 447 -13.51 25.65 -17.30
N VAL A 448 -12.55 25.13 -16.53
CA VAL A 448 -12.47 25.35 -15.08
C VAL A 448 -11.78 26.68 -14.79
N GLY A 449 -12.43 27.65 -14.16
CA GLY A 449 -11.80 28.92 -13.78
C GLY A 449 -10.69 28.74 -12.72
N PRO A 450 -9.63 29.59 -12.69
CA PRO A 450 -8.53 29.48 -11.71
C PRO A 450 -8.98 29.42 -10.25
N SER A 451 -10.03 30.16 -9.87
CA SER A 451 -10.58 30.21 -8.51
C SER A 451 -11.28 28.92 -8.04
N LYS A 452 -11.31 27.86 -8.87
CA LYS A 452 -11.85 26.54 -8.55
C LYS A 452 -10.79 25.45 -8.53
N ARG A 453 -9.54 25.78 -8.82
CA ARG A 453 -8.44 24.83 -8.98
C ARG A 453 -7.63 24.77 -7.70
N SER A 454 -7.31 23.56 -7.26
CA SER A 454 -6.24 23.33 -6.30
C SER A 454 -4.94 23.09 -7.07
N ALA A 455 -4.05 24.09 -7.13
CA ALA A 455 -2.80 24.01 -7.88
C ALA A 455 -1.72 23.27 -7.08
N HIS A 456 -0.96 22.42 -7.76
CA HIS A 456 0.06 21.55 -7.20
C HIS A 456 1.41 21.97 -7.76
N VAL A 457 2.25 22.56 -6.93
CA VAL A 457 3.53 23.14 -7.33
C VAL A 457 4.64 22.16 -7.01
N HIS A 458 5.48 21.87 -8.00
CA HIS A 458 6.61 20.95 -7.88
C HIS A 458 7.94 21.70 -8.04
N ASP A 459 8.98 21.20 -7.39
CA ASP A 459 10.35 21.68 -7.62
C ASP A 459 11.02 20.98 -8.82
N ALA A 460 12.28 21.35 -9.08
CA ALA A 460 13.06 20.81 -10.19
C ALA A 460 13.41 19.31 -10.07
N ARG A 461 13.10 18.66 -8.93
CA ARG A 461 13.22 17.21 -8.75
C ARG A 461 11.86 16.53 -8.77
N ASN A 462 10.83 17.19 -9.31
CA ASN A 462 9.44 16.73 -9.39
C ASN A 462 8.86 16.37 -8.02
N ARG A 463 9.28 17.08 -6.96
CA ARG A 463 8.76 16.92 -5.60
C ARG A 463 7.72 18.00 -5.36
N LEU A 464 6.54 17.64 -4.88
CA LEU A 464 5.52 18.63 -4.52
C LEU A 464 6.02 19.50 -3.36
N ILE A 465 6.00 20.82 -3.55
CA ILE A 465 6.43 21.83 -2.58
C ILE A 465 5.27 22.71 -2.10
N ALA A 466 4.16 22.76 -2.84
CA ALA A 466 2.96 23.45 -2.38
C ALA A 466 1.67 22.88 -2.99
N ILE A 467 0.58 23.01 -2.24
CA ILE A 467 -0.79 22.89 -2.72
C ILE A 467 -1.51 24.20 -2.42
N ASP A 468 -1.84 24.94 -3.46
CA ASP A 468 -2.63 26.18 -3.41
C ASP A 468 -4.10 25.80 -3.55
N HIS A 469 -4.92 26.02 -2.52
CA HIS A 469 -6.33 25.70 -2.53
C HIS A 469 -7.19 26.91 -2.87
N PRO A 470 -8.33 26.71 -3.55
CA PRO A 470 -9.20 27.83 -3.86
C PRO A 470 -9.88 28.41 -2.61
N GLY A 471 -10.24 29.70 -2.67
CA GLY A 471 -11.04 30.36 -1.65
C GLY A 471 -10.31 30.56 -0.33
N SER A 472 -10.98 30.27 0.79
CA SER A 472 -10.45 30.44 2.15
C SER A 472 -9.84 29.16 2.74
N THR A 473 -9.57 28.16 1.90
CA THR A 473 -8.94 26.91 2.36
C THR A 473 -7.46 27.18 2.52
N GLU A 474 -6.85 26.69 3.61
CA GLU A 474 -5.41 26.85 3.81
C GLU A 474 -4.60 26.12 2.74
N ASP A 475 -3.56 26.79 2.30
CA ASP A 475 -2.54 26.22 1.43
C ASP A 475 -1.61 25.34 2.24
N VAL A 476 -0.97 24.40 1.55
CA VAL A 476 -0.02 23.47 2.15
C VAL A 476 1.33 23.67 1.50
N GLY A 477 2.40 23.61 2.30
CA GLY A 477 3.77 23.82 1.85
C GLY A 477 4.70 22.75 2.42
N PHE A 478 5.65 22.30 1.60
CA PHE A 478 6.63 21.28 1.95
C PHE A 478 8.03 21.75 1.61
N THR A 479 8.96 21.52 2.54
CA THR A 479 10.40 21.67 2.27
C THR A 479 11.11 20.35 2.48
N TYR A 480 12.27 20.19 1.86
CA TYR A 480 13.02 18.94 1.87
C TYR A 480 14.48 19.18 2.24
N HIS A 481 15.11 18.13 2.75
CA HIS A 481 16.57 18.02 2.80
C HIS A 481 17.13 17.70 1.40
N PRO A 482 18.43 17.92 1.14
CA PRO A 482 19.07 17.60 -0.14
C PRO A 482 18.94 16.15 -0.66
N ASP A 483 18.80 15.16 0.21
CA ASP A 483 18.46 13.76 -0.16
C ASP A 483 16.96 13.55 -0.45
N GLY A 484 16.21 14.63 -0.21
CA GLY A 484 14.80 14.78 -0.39
C GLY A 484 13.94 14.33 0.79
N ALA A 485 14.49 13.90 1.93
CA ALA A 485 13.66 13.63 3.11
C ALA A 485 12.86 14.88 3.50
N LEU A 486 11.63 14.70 3.99
CA LEU A 486 10.74 15.82 4.35
C LEU A 486 11.35 16.60 5.52
N HIS A 487 11.56 17.91 5.35
CA HIS A 487 12.12 18.78 6.38
C HIS A 487 11.04 19.55 7.12
N THR A 488 10.16 20.25 6.41
CA THR A 488 8.98 20.90 7.01
C THR A 488 7.70 20.63 6.24
N ALA A 489 6.57 20.64 6.95
CA ALA A 489 5.23 20.57 6.38
C ALA A 489 4.33 21.61 7.07
N THR A 490 3.88 22.61 6.32
CA THR A 490 3.24 23.83 6.85
C THR A 490 1.87 24.04 6.23
N THR A 491 0.91 24.55 7.01
CA THR A 491 -0.33 25.15 6.50
C THR A 491 -0.29 26.68 6.60
N GLY A 492 -0.83 27.39 5.63
CA GLY A 492 -0.80 28.86 5.66
C GLY A 492 -1.54 29.49 4.49
N THR A 493 -1.19 30.73 4.20
CA THR A 493 -1.69 31.43 3.01
C THR A 493 -0.53 31.67 2.05
N LEU A 494 -0.69 31.28 0.79
CA LEU A 494 0.34 31.46 -0.22
C LEU A 494 0.64 32.94 -0.45
N SER A 495 1.93 33.28 -0.44
CA SER A 495 2.43 34.57 -0.89
C SER A 495 3.09 34.40 -2.26
N ALA A 496 2.81 35.31 -3.19
CA ALA A 496 3.35 35.27 -4.56
C ALA A 496 4.89 35.45 -4.63
N THR A 497 5.56 35.80 -3.53
CA THR A 497 6.97 36.18 -3.50
C THR A 497 7.77 35.54 -2.36
N ALA A 498 7.16 34.68 -1.54
CA ALA A 498 7.77 34.16 -0.31
C ALA A 498 7.22 32.76 0.07
N PRO A 499 7.87 32.04 1.01
CA PRO A 499 7.25 30.90 1.70
C PRO A 499 5.85 31.24 2.23
N LEU A 500 5.01 30.23 2.48
CA LEU A 500 3.65 30.41 3.02
C LEU A 500 3.66 31.43 4.18
N ALA A 501 2.87 32.50 4.04
CA ALA A 501 2.73 33.49 5.08
C ALA A 501 1.91 32.90 6.23
N TRP A 502 2.30 33.24 7.46
CA TRP A 502 1.55 32.83 8.64
C TRP A 502 0.14 33.41 8.61
N SER A 503 -0.84 32.56 8.84
CA SER A 503 -2.24 32.92 9.02
C SER A 503 -2.68 32.59 10.45
N SER A 504 -3.86 33.07 10.83
CA SER A 504 -4.49 32.68 12.10
C SER A 504 -4.82 31.19 12.21
N ARG A 505 -4.54 30.41 11.16
CA ARG A 505 -4.74 28.97 11.13
C ARG A 505 -3.47 28.16 10.77
N THR A 506 -2.31 28.80 10.74
CA THR A 506 -1.04 28.13 10.40
C THR A 506 -0.64 27.06 11.41
N SER A 507 -0.19 25.92 10.90
CA SER A 507 0.51 24.87 11.63
C SER A 507 1.80 24.53 10.90
N GLU A 508 2.85 24.17 11.63
CA GLU A 508 4.13 23.80 11.04
C GLU A 508 4.68 22.56 11.73
N TRP A 509 4.98 21.54 10.94
CA TRP A 509 5.80 20.41 11.37
C TRP A 509 7.23 20.61 10.90
N THR A 510 8.19 20.36 11.79
CA THR A 510 9.62 20.24 11.45
C THR A 510 10.13 18.85 11.81
N TYR A 511 10.93 18.26 10.92
CA TYR A 511 11.47 16.92 11.07
C TYR A 511 13.00 16.91 11.07
N GLY A 512 13.56 16.13 11.98
CA GLY A 512 15.00 15.86 12.04
C GLY A 512 15.28 14.36 11.86
N TYR A 513 16.48 14.06 11.37
CA TYR A 513 16.92 12.70 11.09
C TYR A 513 18.38 12.54 11.48
N ASN A 514 18.75 11.31 11.84
CA ASN A 514 20.15 10.93 12.00
C ASN A 514 20.83 10.66 10.63
N LYS A 515 22.11 10.28 10.63
CA LYS A 515 22.87 10.00 9.40
C LYS A 515 22.47 8.70 8.70
N ARG A 516 21.77 7.79 9.39
CA ARG A 516 21.06 6.65 8.76
C ARG A 516 19.68 7.02 8.20
N ARG A 517 19.31 8.30 8.27
CA ARG A 517 18.02 8.85 7.82
C ARG A 517 16.81 8.31 8.59
N LEU A 518 17.01 7.83 9.82
CA LEU A 518 15.92 7.49 10.73
C LEU A 518 15.40 8.76 11.45
N PRO A 519 14.07 8.94 11.61
CA PRO A 519 13.50 10.15 12.23
C PRO A 519 13.88 10.31 13.71
N THR A 520 14.57 11.39 14.07
CA THR A 520 14.98 11.66 15.46
C THR A 520 14.07 12.65 16.16
N THR A 521 13.53 13.63 15.44
CA THR A 521 12.68 14.68 16.01
C THR A 521 11.50 14.97 15.10
N GLU A 522 10.33 15.20 15.70
CA GLU A 522 9.13 15.69 15.04
C GLU A 522 8.58 16.82 15.92
N SER A 523 8.49 18.04 15.41
CA SER A 523 8.06 19.20 16.21
C SER A 523 6.87 19.87 15.54
N LEU A 524 5.72 19.90 16.22
CA LEU A 524 4.54 20.66 15.81
C LEU A 524 4.57 22.04 16.46
N HIS A 525 4.67 23.09 15.65
CA HIS A 525 4.47 24.46 16.07
C HIS A 525 3.10 24.95 15.61
N LEU A 526 2.35 25.54 16.54
CA LEU A 526 1.06 26.18 16.31
C LEU A 526 1.21 27.69 16.65
N PRO A 527 1.60 28.53 15.66
CA PRO A 527 1.80 29.96 15.89
C PRO A 527 0.62 30.72 16.50
N PRO A 528 -0.66 30.50 16.09
CA PRO A 528 -1.78 31.25 16.65
C PRO A 528 -1.94 31.08 18.16
N GLU A 529 -1.66 29.89 18.68
CA GLU A 529 -1.69 29.56 20.10
C GLU A 529 -0.31 29.76 20.77
N ASN A 530 0.73 30.10 19.99
CA ASN A 530 2.13 30.19 20.41
C ASN A 530 2.60 28.93 21.16
N ARG A 531 2.26 27.76 20.62
CA ARG A 531 2.57 26.45 21.23
C ARG A 531 3.51 25.64 20.35
N THR A 532 4.42 24.91 21.00
CA THR A 532 5.33 23.98 20.33
C THR A 532 5.33 22.63 21.05
N PHE A 533 5.19 21.56 20.30
CA PHE A 533 5.12 20.19 20.79
C PHE A 533 6.21 19.36 20.12
N GLY A 534 7.25 19.02 20.88
CA GLY A 534 8.36 18.18 20.40
C GLY A 534 8.17 16.71 20.75
N LEU A 535 8.33 15.84 19.75
CA LEU A 535 8.50 14.40 19.89
C LEU A 535 9.95 14.06 19.54
N THR A 536 10.63 13.31 20.41
CA THR A 536 12.03 12.90 20.17
C THR A 536 12.18 11.39 20.28
N ARG A 537 12.81 10.76 19.28
CA ARG A 537 13.06 9.33 19.22
C ARG A 537 14.53 9.00 19.44
N GLY A 538 14.78 7.94 20.21
CA GLY A 538 16.09 7.30 20.34
C GLY A 538 16.12 5.97 19.62
N TYR A 539 17.31 5.54 19.17
CA TYR A 539 17.51 4.29 18.43
C TYR A 539 18.55 3.40 19.09
N THR A 540 18.35 2.08 19.02
CA THR A 540 19.38 1.10 19.38
C THR A 540 20.48 1.08 18.33
N ALA A 541 21.64 0.48 18.64
CA ALA A 541 22.73 0.27 17.69
C ALA A 541 22.31 -0.53 16.44
N LEU A 542 21.22 -1.32 16.50
CA LEU A 542 20.68 -2.05 15.36
C LEU A 542 19.79 -1.17 14.46
N GLY A 543 19.31 -0.01 14.94
CA GLY A 543 18.38 0.87 14.23
C GLY A 543 16.91 0.72 14.65
N HIS A 544 16.63 0.07 15.77
CA HIS A 544 15.26 -0.10 16.28
C HIS A 544 14.87 1.05 17.22
N ASP A 545 13.60 1.46 17.21
CA ASP A 545 13.05 2.49 18.12
C ASP A 545 13.28 2.08 19.59
N ALA A 546 14.19 2.79 20.27
CA ALA A 546 14.61 2.51 21.64
C ALA A 546 13.85 3.35 22.66
N SER A 547 13.45 4.58 22.29
CA SER A 547 12.69 5.47 23.15
C SER A 547 11.85 6.48 22.38
N LEU A 548 10.81 7.00 23.03
CA LEU A 548 10.01 8.13 22.58
C LEU A 548 9.79 9.10 23.74
N THR A 549 10.20 10.35 23.56
CA THR A 549 9.95 11.43 24.51
C THR A 549 8.78 12.28 24.00
N TYR A 550 7.76 12.44 24.84
CA TYR A 550 6.53 13.16 24.57
C TYR A 550 6.73 14.67 24.74
N PRO A 551 5.81 15.50 24.20
CA PRO A 551 5.87 16.94 24.40
C PRO A 551 5.79 17.29 25.89
N ASP A 552 6.50 18.33 26.29
CA ASP A 552 6.36 18.93 27.60
C ASP A 552 6.44 20.45 27.52
N THR A 553 5.64 21.11 28.35
CA THR A 553 5.64 22.58 28.46
C THR A 553 6.37 23.06 29.72
N ALA A 554 6.77 22.16 30.63
CA ALA A 554 7.51 22.48 31.86
C ALA A 554 8.88 21.75 31.85
N PRO A 555 10.02 22.44 32.00
CA PRO A 555 11.33 21.79 32.00
C PRO A 555 11.43 20.66 33.03
N GLY A 556 11.83 19.45 32.59
CA GLY A 556 12.13 18.31 33.47
C GLY A 556 10.96 17.38 33.79
N THR A 557 9.76 17.55 33.23
CA THR A 557 8.60 16.68 33.51
C THR A 557 8.16 15.78 32.35
N ALA A 558 8.99 15.73 31.30
CA ALA A 558 8.67 15.11 30.02
C ALA A 558 8.58 13.60 30.20
N LEU A 559 7.51 13.00 29.66
CA LEU A 559 7.40 11.56 29.64
C LEU A 559 8.38 11.01 28.59
N SER A 560 9.44 10.35 29.04
CA SER A 560 10.30 9.55 28.17
C SER A 560 9.97 8.07 28.34
N LEU A 561 9.46 7.45 27.28
CA LEU A 561 9.18 6.03 27.23
C LEU A 561 10.38 5.29 26.67
N ALA A 562 10.93 4.35 27.45
CA ALA A 562 11.87 3.37 26.94
C ALA A 562 11.11 2.17 26.37
N PHE A 563 11.51 1.68 25.19
CA PHE A 563 10.93 0.51 24.53
C PHE A 563 11.77 -0.76 24.71
N ALA A 564 13.08 -0.61 24.91
CA ALA A 564 14.04 -1.71 25.03
C ALA A 564 13.77 -2.86 24.02
N PRO A 565 13.79 -2.58 22.71
CA PRO A 565 13.42 -3.59 21.72
C PRO A 565 14.42 -4.75 21.73
N ASN A 566 13.92 -5.96 21.47
CA ASN A 566 14.78 -7.12 21.23
C ASN A 566 15.52 -6.97 19.88
N ALA A 567 16.42 -7.91 19.55
CA ALA A 567 17.19 -7.81 18.32
C ALA A 567 16.33 -7.86 17.03
N LEU A 568 15.11 -8.40 17.11
CA LEU A 568 14.15 -8.40 15.99
C LEU A 568 13.38 -7.06 15.86
N GLY A 569 13.65 -6.08 16.73
CA GLY A 569 13.01 -4.76 16.71
C GLY A 569 11.67 -4.70 17.43
N GLN A 570 11.28 -5.75 18.14
CA GLN A 570 10.01 -5.79 18.85
C GLN A 570 10.17 -5.15 20.25
N PRO A 571 9.37 -4.12 20.61
CA PRO A 571 9.51 -3.44 21.90
C PRO A 571 9.15 -4.39 23.05
N THR A 572 9.96 -4.45 24.10
CA THR A 572 9.69 -5.32 25.27
C THR A 572 8.96 -4.58 26.40
N GLN A 573 8.80 -3.26 26.27
CA GLN A 573 8.13 -2.41 27.24
C GLN A 573 7.65 -1.11 26.59
N ALA A 574 6.83 -0.34 27.32
CA ALA A 574 6.48 1.05 27.04
C ALA A 574 6.64 1.83 28.36
N GLY A 575 7.90 2.10 28.73
CA GLY A 575 8.25 2.59 30.06
C GLY A 575 7.71 1.69 31.17
N SER A 576 7.25 2.27 32.28
CA SER A 576 6.59 1.54 33.37
C SER A 576 5.11 1.24 33.10
N HIS A 577 4.53 1.73 31.99
CA HIS A 577 3.11 1.54 31.67
C HIS A 577 2.80 0.14 31.17
N ALA A 578 3.74 -0.48 30.45
CA ALA A 578 3.68 -1.87 30.04
C ALA A 578 5.09 -2.47 30.03
N THR A 579 5.27 -3.67 30.57
CA THR A 579 6.57 -4.32 30.75
C THR A 579 6.51 -5.80 30.39
N SER A 580 7.68 -6.42 30.18
CA SER A 580 7.82 -7.85 29.91
C SER A 580 6.98 -8.32 28.71
N ALA A 581 6.94 -7.50 27.65
CA ALA A 581 6.21 -7.85 26.44
C ALA A 581 6.90 -9.01 25.70
N THR A 582 6.10 -10.00 25.33
CA THR A 582 6.54 -11.19 24.58
C THR A 582 5.71 -11.36 23.32
N TYR A 583 6.23 -12.14 22.38
CA TYR A 583 5.67 -12.24 21.03
C TYR A 583 5.46 -13.69 20.61
N HIS A 584 4.45 -13.91 19.78
CA HIS A 584 4.27 -15.15 19.03
C HIS A 584 5.27 -15.21 17.87
N PRO A 585 5.55 -16.41 17.31
CA PRO A 585 6.48 -16.54 16.18
C PRO A 585 6.10 -15.70 14.95
N ASN A 586 4.81 -15.45 14.74
CA ASN A 586 4.30 -14.56 13.68
C ASN A 586 4.50 -13.06 13.98
N GLY A 587 5.06 -12.71 15.14
CA GLY A 587 5.38 -11.35 15.52
C GLY A 587 4.27 -10.62 16.28
N GLN A 588 3.10 -11.24 16.50
CA GLN A 588 2.02 -10.64 17.30
C GLN A 588 2.36 -10.64 18.78
N ILE A 589 1.86 -9.65 19.53
CA ILE A 589 1.98 -9.64 20.99
C ILE A 589 1.33 -10.92 21.55
N LYS A 590 2.12 -11.66 22.33
CA LYS A 590 1.66 -12.80 23.14
C LYS A 590 1.18 -12.37 24.52
N GLY A 591 1.75 -11.31 25.08
CA GLY A 591 1.32 -10.74 26.34
C GLY A 591 2.33 -9.74 26.92
N PHE A 592 1.89 -8.99 27.92
CA PHE A 592 2.70 -8.03 28.69
C PHE A 592 2.04 -7.75 30.05
N SER A 593 2.75 -7.08 30.96
CA SER A 593 2.20 -6.63 32.25
C SER A 593 1.98 -5.12 32.24
N TYR A 594 0.76 -4.67 32.53
CA TYR A 594 0.44 -3.26 32.76
C TYR A 594 1.13 -2.74 34.02
N GLY A 595 1.36 -1.43 34.09
CA GLY A 595 2.00 -0.78 35.23
C GLY A 595 1.21 -0.88 36.55
N ASN A 596 -0.11 -1.11 36.50
CA ASN A 596 -0.92 -1.40 37.69
C ASN A 596 -0.88 -2.88 38.13
N GLY A 597 -0.13 -3.73 37.43
CA GLY A 597 0.05 -5.16 37.75
C GLY A 597 -0.95 -6.12 37.12
N LEU A 598 -1.92 -5.63 36.34
CA LEU A 598 -2.72 -6.49 35.45
C LEU A 598 -1.81 -7.08 34.36
N LYS A 599 -2.11 -8.30 33.90
CA LYS A 599 -1.35 -8.98 32.84
C LYS A 599 -2.27 -9.23 31.65
N ARG A 600 -1.86 -8.73 30.48
CA ARG A 600 -2.45 -9.09 29.19
C ARG A 600 -1.83 -10.37 28.68
N SER A 601 -2.67 -11.30 28.25
CA SER A 601 -2.29 -12.51 27.52
C SER A 601 -3.16 -12.68 26.29
N VAL A 602 -2.54 -13.04 25.17
CA VAL A 602 -3.22 -13.27 23.90
C VAL A 602 -2.84 -14.67 23.41
N THR A 603 -3.83 -15.56 23.29
CA THR A 603 -3.64 -16.88 22.65
C THR A 603 -4.02 -16.80 21.19
N GLN A 604 -3.45 -17.67 20.35
CA GLN A 604 -3.78 -17.77 18.92
C GLN A 604 -4.44 -19.12 18.60
N ASN A 605 -5.25 -19.16 17.53
CA ASN A 605 -5.72 -20.41 16.93
C ASN A 605 -4.65 -21.01 15.99
N ALA A 606 -4.98 -22.12 15.33
CA ALA A 606 -4.06 -22.82 14.43
C ALA A 606 -3.67 -22.02 13.17
N ARG A 607 -4.43 -20.98 12.81
CA ARG A 607 -4.13 -20.04 11.71
C ARG A 607 -3.28 -18.84 12.14
N GLY A 608 -2.99 -18.70 13.44
CA GLY A 608 -2.27 -17.54 13.98
C GLY A 608 -3.15 -16.31 14.26
N LEU A 609 -4.48 -16.47 14.26
CA LEU A 609 -5.45 -15.42 14.64
C LEU A 609 -5.68 -15.43 16.16
N PRO A 610 -5.92 -14.27 16.82
CA PRO A 610 -6.21 -14.23 18.25
C PRO A 610 -7.43 -15.09 18.64
N SER A 611 -7.28 -16.06 19.53
CA SER A 611 -8.36 -16.92 20.04
C SER A 611 -8.84 -16.53 21.43
N ARG A 612 -8.03 -15.82 22.21
CA ARG A 612 -8.43 -15.24 23.50
C ARG A 612 -7.60 -14.01 23.82
N ILE A 613 -8.22 -12.96 24.34
CA ILE A 613 -7.58 -11.76 24.89
C ILE A 613 -8.00 -11.65 26.35
N LEU A 614 -7.05 -11.76 27.26
CA LEU A 614 -7.31 -11.84 28.70
C LEU A 614 -6.41 -10.87 29.46
N ASP A 615 -7.04 -9.95 30.21
CA ASP A 615 -6.38 -9.03 31.13
C ASP A 615 -6.78 -9.36 32.56
N GLN A 616 -5.84 -9.88 33.36
CA GLN A 616 -6.14 -10.38 34.70
C GLN A 616 -5.05 -10.10 35.73
N TYR A 617 -5.41 -10.16 37.00
CA TYR A 617 -4.49 -10.26 38.14
C TYR A 617 -4.94 -11.38 39.10
N SER A 618 -4.19 -11.63 40.17
CA SER A 618 -4.49 -12.70 41.13
C SER A 618 -5.90 -12.65 41.74
N GLY A 619 -6.51 -11.46 41.82
CA GLY A 619 -7.88 -11.26 42.33
C GLY A 619 -8.95 -11.11 41.25
N GLY A 620 -8.70 -11.57 40.02
CA GLY A 620 -9.71 -11.72 38.96
C GLY A 620 -9.38 -11.04 37.63
N ALA A 621 -10.15 -11.37 36.60
CA ALA A 621 -10.06 -10.75 35.28
C ALA A 621 -10.72 -9.36 35.25
N ARG A 622 -10.26 -8.52 34.31
CA ARG A 622 -10.85 -7.23 33.96
C ARG A 622 -11.35 -7.19 32.52
N LEU A 623 -10.75 -7.98 31.63
CA LEU A 623 -11.20 -8.24 30.26
C LEU A 623 -10.94 -9.72 29.97
N ASP A 624 -11.89 -10.43 29.37
CA ASP A 624 -11.71 -11.84 29.00
C ASP A 624 -12.56 -12.18 27.76
N HIS A 625 -12.00 -11.97 26.57
CA HIS A 625 -12.69 -12.23 25.32
C HIS A 625 -12.14 -13.49 24.65
N ALA A 626 -12.95 -14.54 24.54
CA ALA A 626 -12.64 -15.69 23.71
C ALA A 626 -13.28 -15.52 22.32
N LEU A 627 -12.50 -15.74 21.26
CA LEU A 627 -12.84 -15.41 19.88
C LEU A 627 -12.87 -16.67 19.01
N THR A 628 -13.90 -16.81 18.19
CA THR A 628 -14.02 -17.87 17.19
C THR A 628 -14.24 -17.27 15.80
N TYR A 629 -13.84 -18.00 14.76
CA TYR A 629 -13.83 -17.51 13.39
C TYR A 629 -14.51 -18.48 12.45
N ASP A 630 -15.02 -17.97 11.34
CA ASP A 630 -15.51 -18.78 10.23
C ASP A 630 -14.35 -19.19 9.27
N PRO A 631 -14.63 -19.99 8.22
CA PRO A 631 -13.63 -20.37 7.23
C PRO A 631 -12.94 -19.18 6.50
N ASN A 632 -13.61 -18.04 6.32
CA ASN A 632 -13.03 -16.84 5.70
C ASN A 632 -12.29 -15.93 6.71
N ALA A 633 -12.17 -16.37 7.96
CA ALA A 633 -11.59 -15.60 9.07
C ALA A 633 -12.42 -14.40 9.52
N ASN A 634 -13.71 -14.36 9.22
CA ASN A 634 -14.63 -13.43 9.88
C ASN A 634 -14.84 -13.87 11.33
N LEU A 635 -14.98 -12.91 12.25
CA LEU A 635 -15.26 -13.22 13.65
C LEU A 635 -16.66 -13.84 13.75
N ALA A 636 -16.79 -15.12 14.11
CA ALA A 636 -18.05 -15.85 14.20
C ALA A 636 -18.67 -15.82 15.60
N GLY A 637 -17.85 -15.66 16.64
CA GLY A 637 -18.31 -15.51 18.00
C GLY A 637 -17.32 -14.81 18.92
N LEU A 638 -17.85 -14.11 19.91
CA LEU A 638 -17.13 -13.53 21.03
C LEU A 638 -17.82 -13.99 22.30
N VAL A 639 -17.06 -14.61 23.20
CA VAL A 639 -17.54 -15.00 24.54
C VAL A 639 -16.80 -14.18 25.57
N ASP A 640 -17.56 -13.46 26.39
CA ASP A 640 -17.08 -12.73 27.56
C ASP A 640 -17.01 -13.66 28.77
N GLY A 641 -15.79 -13.94 29.24
CA GLY A 641 -15.52 -14.81 30.39
C GLY A 641 -15.77 -14.17 31.76
N LEU A 642 -16.17 -12.89 31.82
CA LEU A 642 -16.51 -12.21 33.07
C LEU A 642 -17.91 -12.60 33.58
N ALA A 643 -18.16 -12.37 34.86
CA ALA A 643 -19.47 -12.59 35.46
C ALA A 643 -20.55 -11.73 34.75
N GLY A 644 -21.65 -12.37 34.34
CA GLY A 644 -22.72 -11.73 33.57
C GLY A 644 -22.52 -11.83 32.04
N ALA A 645 -21.29 -12.08 31.57
CA ALA A 645 -20.97 -12.33 30.16
C ALA A 645 -21.61 -11.30 29.19
N GLN A 646 -21.58 -10.02 29.56
CA GLN A 646 -22.38 -8.96 28.96
C GLN A 646 -21.98 -8.69 27.51
N GLU A 647 -20.73 -8.95 27.13
CA GLU A 647 -20.26 -8.75 25.76
C GLU A 647 -20.42 -9.99 24.86
N SER A 648 -20.90 -11.12 25.39
CA SER A 648 -21.02 -12.37 24.62
C SER A 648 -22.01 -12.26 23.46
N ARG A 649 -21.53 -12.53 22.24
CA ARG A 649 -22.31 -12.39 21.01
C ARG A 649 -21.84 -13.33 19.90
N THR A 650 -22.76 -13.73 19.04
CA THR A 650 -22.48 -14.45 17.79
C THR A 650 -22.68 -13.53 16.59
N PHE A 651 -21.96 -13.80 15.51
CA PHE A 651 -21.98 -13.00 14.30
C PHE A 651 -22.33 -13.88 13.09
N GLN A 652 -23.11 -13.33 12.17
CA GLN A 652 -23.38 -13.95 10.88
C GLN A 652 -23.05 -12.99 9.75
N TYR A 653 -22.53 -13.55 8.66
CA TYR A 653 -22.14 -12.81 7.47
C TYR A 653 -22.84 -13.36 6.25
N ASP A 654 -23.05 -12.49 5.26
CA ASP A 654 -23.54 -12.90 3.96
C ASP A 654 -22.42 -13.51 3.09
N ALA A 655 -22.74 -13.85 1.84
CA ALA A 655 -21.83 -14.53 0.93
C ALA A 655 -20.68 -13.62 0.45
N ARG A 656 -20.74 -12.31 0.75
CA ARG A 656 -19.72 -11.30 0.45
C ARG A 656 -19.09 -10.72 1.71
N ASP A 657 -19.12 -11.50 2.79
CA ASP A 657 -18.48 -11.23 4.09
C ASP A 657 -19.02 -9.96 4.79
N ARG A 658 -20.23 -9.50 4.47
CA ARG A 658 -20.86 -8.36 5.16
C ARG A 658 -21.67 -8.84 6.36
N LEU A 659 -21.61 -8.10 7.47
CA LEU A 659 -22.27 -8.46 8.74
C LEU A 659 -23.79 -8.36 8.62
N ILE A 660 -24.53 -9.46 8.73
CA ILE A 660 -26.01 -9.45 8.63
C ILE A 660 -26.72 -9.63 9.96
N GLN A 661 -26.06 -10.18 10.97
CA GLN A 661 -26.66 -10.37 12.29
C GLN A 661 -25.61 -10.38 13.40
N THR A 662 -25.98 -9.79 14.53
CA THR A 662 -25.33 -10.04 15.82
C THR A 662 -26.38 -10.44 16.85
N SER A 663 -26.13 -11.51 17.58
CA SER A 663 -27.06 -11.99 18.62
C SER A 663 -26.31 -12.13 19.95
N ALA A 664 -26.77 -11.42 20.98
CA ALA A 664 -26.27 -11.58 22.34
C ALA A 664 -26.77 -12.90 22.93
N THR A 665 -25.97 -13.53 23.80
CA THR A 665 -26.41 -14.73 24.51
C THR A 665 -27.35 -14.38 25.68
N PRO A 666 -28.30 -15.27 26.08
CA PRO A 666 -29.38 -14.95 27.02
C PRO A 666 -28.97 -14.34 28.37
N SER A 667 -27.73 -14.52 28.83
CA SER A 667 -27.20 -13.94 30.07
C SER A 667 -27.00 -12.41 30.00
N ALA A 668 -26.80 -11.85 28.81
CA ALA A 668 -26.82 -10.42 28.55
C ALA A 668 -28.25 -9.89 28.28
N GLY A 669 -29.26 -10.76 28.40
CA GLY A 669 -30.62 -10.54 27.87
C GLY A 669 -30.73 -10.86 26.38
N SER A 670 -31.97 -10.85 25.88
CA SER A 670 -32.25 -11.06 24.45
C SER A 670 -32.04 -9.76 23.68
N TYR A 671 -30.82 -9.59 23.14
CA TYR A 671 -30.46 -8.48 22.26
C TYR A 671 -30.03 -9.06 20.91
N ALA A 672 -30.68 -8.66 19.83
CA ALA A 672 -30.34 -9.07 18.47
C ALA A 672 -30.38 -7.86 17.53
N GLU A 673 -29.31 -7.69 16.77
CA GLU A 673 -29.19 -6.70 15.71
C GLU A 673 -29.21 -7.42 14.36
N THR A 674 -29.85 -6.84 13.35
CA THR A 674 -29.79 -7.34 11.97
C THR A 674 -29.61 -6.21 10.97
N TRP A 675 -28.85 -6.48 9.90
CA TRP A 675 -28.60 -5.55 8.81
C TRP A 675 -29.06 -6.16 7.48
N ALA A 676 -29.69 -5.34 6.65
CA ALA A 676 -29.97 -5.67 5.27
C ALA A 676 -29.22 -4.69 4.35
N TYR A 677 -28.55 -5.23 3.33
CA TYR A 677 -27.80 -4.44 2.35
C TYR A 677 -28.43 -4.56 0.97
N ASP A 678 -28.13 -3.60 0.11
CA ASP A 678 -28.42 -3.72 -1.32
C ASP A 678 -27.18 -4.17 -2.13
N PRO A 679 -27.32 -4.44 -3.44
CA PRO A 679 -26.24 -4.82 -4.34
C PRO A 679 -25.13 -3.77 -4.51
N LEU A 680 -25.35 -2.54 -4.03
CA LEU A 680 -24.38 -1.44 -4.05
C LEU A 680 -23.66 -1.27 -2.70
N ASP A 681 -23.84 -2.22 -1.78
CA ASP A 681 -23.29 -2.21 -0.42
C ASP A 681 -23.80 -1.10 0.50
N ARG A 682 -25.00 -0.57 0.22
CA ARG A 682 -25.65 0.41 1.10
C ARG A 682 -26.48 -0.32 2.15
N ILE A 683 -26.42 0.15 3.40
CA ILE A 683 -27.30 -0.33 4.48
C ILE A 683 -28.73 0.12 4.17
N ARG A 684 -29.69 -0.79 4.07
CA ARG A 684 -31.10 -0.52 3.77
C ARG A 684 -32.00 -0.65 4.99
N ARG A 685 -31.64 -1.50 5.95
CA ARG A 685 -32.40 -1.69 7.18
C ARG A 685 -31.47 -2.09 8.31
N VAL A 686 -31.73 -1.53 9.48
CA VAL A 686 -31.15 -1.96 10.75
C VAL A 686 -32.28 -2.23 11.73
N VAL A 687 -32.31 -3.43 12.32
CA VAL A 687 -33.29 -3.77 13.36
C VAL A 687 -32.53 -4.09 14.64
N GLN A 688 -32.88 -3.42 15.72
CA GLN A 688 -32.37 -3.60 17.08
C GLN A 688 -33.56 -3.52 18.07
N PRO A 689 -33.41 -3.91 19.35
CA PRO A 689 -34.49 -3.74 20.34
C PRO A 689 -34.96 -2.27 20.40
N GLY A 690 -36.25 -2.03 20.11
CA GLY A 690 -36.84 -0.69 20.09
C GLY A 690 -36.51 0.17 18.85
N ARG A 691 -35.69 -0.30 17.90
CA ARG A 691 -35.31 0.44 16.67
C ARG A 691 -35.52 -0.43 15.42
N ASP A 692 -36.34 0.03 14.48
CA ASP A 692 -36.42 -0.52 13.12
C ASP A 692 -36.21 0.63 12.14
N TRP A 693 -34.97 0.81 11.73
CA TRP A 693 -34.52 1.93 10.90
C TRP A 693 -34.45 1.50 9.44
N ARG A 694 -35.18 2.22 8.59
CA ARG A 694 -35.23 2.02 7.14
C ARG A 694 -34.51 3.16 6.45
N TYR A 695 -33.48 2.83 5.69
CA TYR A 695 -32.56 3.80 5.08
C TYR A 695 -33.01 4.09 3.64
N HIS A 696 -33.27 5.36 3.36
CA HIS A 696 -33.74 5.85 2.07
C HIS A 696 -32.67 6.73 1.42
N TYR A 697 -32.14 6.27 0.29
CA TYR A 697 -31.10 6.96 -0.48
C TYR A 697 -31.69 7.67 -1.69
N ASP A 698 -31.03 8.76 -2.11
CA ASP A 698 -31.36 9.43 -3.36
C ASP A 698 -31.16 8.46 -4.54
N ALA A 699 -32.10 8.50 -5.48
CA ALA A 699 -32.08 7.64 -6.66
C ALA A 699 -30.79 7.87 -7.48
N GLY A 700 -30.10 6.77 -7.85
CA GLY A 700 -28.88 6.85 -8.65
C GLY A 700 -27.65 7.41 -7.92
N THR A 701 -27.64 7.44 -6.58
CA THR A 701 -26.48 7.89 -5.79
C THR A 701 -26.20 6.99 -4.58
N PHE A 702 -25.13 7.29 -3.85
CA PHE A 702 -24.84 6.72 -2.53
C PHE A 702 -25.30 7.61 -1.36
N ARG A 703 -25.98 8.71 -1.64
CA ARG A 703 -26.33 9.73 -0.64
C ARG A 703 -27.58 9.30 0.12
N LEU A 704 -27.44 9.10 1.42
CA LEU A 704 -28.56 8.80 2.31
C LEU A 704 -29.40 10.08 2.48
N HIS A 705 -30.68 10.04 2.14
CA HIS A 705 -31.60 11.17 2.29
C HIS A 705 -32.24 11.18 3.68
N GLU A 706 -32.71 10.02 4.12
CA GLU A 706 -33.61 9.92 5.26
C GLU A 706 -33.56 8.53 5.91
N ILE A 707 -33.75 8.48 7.23
CA ILE A 707 -34.00 7.23 7.98
C ILE A 707 -35.43 7.30 8.52
N LYS A 708 -36.22 6.26 8.27
CA LYS A 708 -37.62 6.15 8.69
C LYS A 708 -37.88 4.98 9.61
N ASN A 709 -38.94 5.09 10.40
CA ASN A 709 -39.51 3.96 11.12
C ASN A 709 -40.48 3.15 10.22
N PRO A 710 -41.04 2.02 10.70
CA PRO A 710 -42.00 1.22 9.93
C PRO A 710 -43.29 1.95 9.54
N ALA A 711 -43.70 2.96 10.30
CA ALA A 711 -44.83 3.84 9.99
C ALA A 711 -44.48 4.94 8.97
N SER A 712 -43.28 4.88 8.36
CA SER A 712 -42.75 5.85 7.40
C SER A 712 -42.57 7.26 7.96
N ALA A 713 -42.53 7.41 9.29
CA ALA A 713 -42.20 8.68 9.93
C ALA A 713 -40.69 8.92 9.89
N PRO A 714 -40.21 10.11 9.50
CA PRO A 714 -38.79 10.46 9.56
C PRO A 714 -38.26 10.35 10.98
N GLN A 715 -37.06 9.79 11.11
CA GLN A 715 -36.27 9.77 12.34
C GLN A 715 -35.01 10.64 12.18
N ARG A 716 -34.39 10.57 10.99
CA ARG A 716 -33.24 11.41 10.58
C ARG A 716 -33.42 11.90 9.16
N SER A 717 -32.93 13.10 8.87
CA SER A 717 -32.78 13.60 7.50
C SER A 717 -31.41 14.23 7.29
N TYR A 718 -30.89 14.08 6.08
CA TYR A 718 -29.53 14.49 5.70
C TYR A 718 -29.55 15.32 4.43
N ALA A 719 -28.68 16.33 4.36
CA ALA A 719 -28.47 17.14 3.18
C ALA A 719 -26.99 17.09 2.75
N TRP A 720 -26.75 17.18 1.44
CA TRP A 720 -25.44 16.98 0.82
C TRP A 720 -25.06 18.12 -0.11
N ASN A 721 -23.78 18.42 -0.20
CA ASN A 721 -23.28 19.35 -1.22
C ASN A 721 -22.99 18.66 -2.57
N THR A 722 -22.54 19.44 -3.55
CA THR A 722 -22.22 18.95 -4.90
C THR A 722 -21.05 17.96 -4.94
N ARG A 723 -20.20 17.94 -3.90
CA ARG A 723 -19.05 17.03 -3.74
C ARG A 723 -19.40 15.77 -2.95
N GLY A 724 -20.67 15.58 -2.55
CA GLY A 724 -21.09 14.41 -1.79
C GLY A 724 -20.73 14.46 -0.31
N GLU A 725 -20.49 15.63 0.25
CA GLU A 725 -20.22 15.80 1.68
C GLU A 725 -21.48 16.24 2.42
N TRP A 726 -21.63 15.83 3.69
CA TRP A 726 -22.72 16.31 4.55
C TRP A 726 -22.73 17.82 4.68
N THR A 727 -23.93 18.39 4.71
CA THR A 727 -24.18 19.80 4.99
C THR A 727 -25.12 19.96 6.17
N THR A 728 -26.05 19.02 6.37
CA THR A 728 -27.00 19.07 7.48
C THR A 728 -27.39 17.68 7.94
N ARG A 729 -27.53 17.50 9.26
CA ARG A 729 -28.23 16.36 9.90
C ARG A 729 -29.33 16.91 10.80
N THR A 730 -30.54 16.35 10.69
CA THR A 730 -31.69 16.76 11.52
C THR A 730 -32.31 15.55 12.21
N TRP A 731 -32.60 15.69 13.50
CA TRP A 731 -33.31 14.72 14.32
C TRP A 731 -34.78 15.08 14.37
N HIS A 732 -35.65 14.12 14.07
CA HIS A 732 -37.10 14.34 14.12
C HIS A 732 -37.66 13.77 15.43
N SER A 733 -38.49 14.55 16.12
CA SER A 733 -39.21 14.14 17.35
C SER A 733 -40.50 13.35 17.06
N ALA A 734 -40.74 12.98 15.79
CA ALA A 734 -42.05 12.59 15.28
C ALA A 734 -42.53 11.19 15.75
N GLY A 735 -43.42 11.18 16.73
CA GLY A 735 -44.39 10.09 16.96
C GLY A 735 -43.84 8.79 17.54
N ASN A 736 -42.68 8.81 18.20
CA ASN A 736 -42.03 7.62 18.75
C ASN A 736 -42.13 7.59 20.29
N PRO A 737 -43.13 6.87 20.87
CA PRO A 737 -43.19 6.70 22.32
C PRO A 737 -41.96 5.89 22.79
N GLY A 738 -40.98 6.58 23.37
CA GLY A 738 -39.70 6.01 23.82
C GLY A 738 -38.44 6.63 23.20
N PHE A 739 -38.55 7.60 22.29
CA PHE A 739 -37.39 8.35 21.79
C PHE A 739 -37.02 9.47 22.76
N THR A 740 -36.00 9.25 23.59
CA THR A 740 -35.20 10.35 24.14
C THR A 740 -34.22 10.81 23.06
N PRO A 741 -34.21 12.11 22.67
CA PRO A 741 -33.11 12.63 21.85
C PRO A 741 -31.79 12.33 22.56
N PRO A 742 -30.68 12.13 21.84
CA PRO A 742 -29.43 11.90 22.50
C PRO A 742 -29.10 13.12 23.36
N THR A 743 -29.03 12.93 24.67
CA THR A 743 -28.60 13.99 25.58
C THR A 743 -27.09 14.01 25.60
N ILE A 744 -26.50 15.17 25.29
CA ILE A 744 -25.06 15.36 25.41
C ILE A 744 -24.73 15.36 26.90
N PHE A 745 -24.04 14.32 27.37
CA PHE A 745 -23.49 14.27 28.73
C PHE A 745 -22.01 14.64 28.70
N ARG A 746 -21.67 15.90 29.02
CA ARG A 746 -20.30 16.30 29.33
C ARG A 746 -20.27 17.13 30.61
N ASN A 747 -19.54 16.64 31.61
CA ASN A 747 -19.39 17.26 32.93
C ASN A 747 -20.71 17.58 33.69
N GLY A 748 -21.74 16.74 33.52
CA GLY A 748 -22.97 16.81 34.32
C GLY A 748 -24.04 17.78 33.81
N PHE A 749 -23.88 18.32 32.60
CA PHE A 749 -24.93 19.06 31.88
C PHE A 749 -25.76 18.12 30.98
N GLU A 750 -26.93 18.59 30.55
CA GLU A 750 -27.88 17.89 29.67
C GLU A 750 -28.38 18.91 28.60
N GLU A 751 -28.15 18.64 27.31
CA GLU A 751 -28.68 19.44 26.19
C GLU A 751 -29.55 18.56 25.27
N ASP A 752 -30.81 18.98 25.08
CA ASP A 752 -31.82 18.30 24.26
C ASP A 752 -31.62 18.60 22.76
N LEU A 753 -31.29 17.58 21.96
CA LEU A 753 -31.03 17.67 20.51
C LEU A 753 -32.31 17.79 19.64
N ILE A 754 -33.35 18.49 20.11
CA ILE A 754 -34.67 18.46 19.48
C ILE A 754 -34.77 19.40 18.26
N SER A 755 -34.80 18.79 17.07
CA SER A 755 -35.22 19.40 15.78
C SER A 755 -34.37 20.53 15.19
N THR A 756 -33.38 21.08 15.90
CA THR A 756 -32.42 22.02 15.32
C THR A 756 -31.52 21.29 14.31
N PRO A 757 -31.42 21.76 13.05
CA PRO A 757 -30.53 21.16 12.08
C PRO A 757 -29.06 21.42 12.45
N HIS A 758 -28.25 20.37 12.57
CA HIS A 758 -26.81 20.50 12.77
C HIS A 758 -26.13 20.76 11.42
N GLY A 759 -25.44 21.89 11.29
CA GLY A 759 -24.73 22.28 10.08
C GLY A 759 -23.31 21.72 10.01
N TYR A 760 -22.88 21.31 8.82
CA TYR A 760 -21.53 20.82 8.54
C TYR A 760 -20.90 21.60 7.38
N VAL A 761 -19.64 22.01 7.54
CA VAL A 761 -18.91 22.78 6.52
C VAL A 761 -17.57 22.12 6.25
N PHE A 762 -17.33 21.77 4.98
CA PHE A 762 -16.08 21.22 4.49
C PHE A 762 -15.31 22.27 3.68
N ASP A 763 -13.99 22.27 3.80
CA ASP A 763 -13.13 23.14 3.00
C ASP A 763 -12.91 22.59 1.57
N ASN A 764 -12.11 23.27 0.73
CA ASN A 764 -11.81 22.81 -0.63
C ASN A 764 -10.84 21.62 -0.69
N ALA A 765 -10.22 21.25 0.43
CA ALA A 765 -9.42 20.04 0.58
C ALA A 765 -10.26 18.82 0.99
N GLY A 766 -11.55 18.99 1.29
CA GLY A 766 -12.46 17.93 1.71
C GLY A 766 -12.41 17.64 3.22
N ARG A 767 -11.94 18.59 4.03
CA ARG A 767 -11.81 18.46 5.49
C ARG A 767 -12.95 19.19 6.18
N LEU A 768 -13.55 18.58 7.21
CA LEU A 768 -14.63 19.18 8.00
C LEU A 768 -14.10 20.31 8.87
N VAL A 769 -14.36 21.57 8.54
CA VAL A 769 -13.85 22.74 9.27
C VAL A 769 -14.84 23.32 10.27
N ASN A 770 -16.14 22.99 10.14
CA ASN A 770 -17.16 23.32 11.13
C ASN A 770 -18.20 22.20 11.25
N ALA A 771 -18.53 21.82 12.48
CA ALA A 771 -19.58 20.86 12.81
C ALA A 771 -20.43 21.43 13.95
N ASN A 772 -21.59 21.97 13.60
CA ASN A 772 -22.55 22.58 14.50
C ASN A 772 -21.93 23.65 15.43
N GLY A 773 -21.12 24.56 14.86
CA GLY A 773 -20.44 25.62 15.62
C GLY A 773 -19.08 25.22 16.20
N ILE A 774 -18.76 23.93 16.26
CA ILE A 774 -17.42 23.44 16.62
C ILE A 774 -16.50 23.59 15.40
N THR A 775 -15.36 24.24 15.57
CA THR A 775 -14.40 24.48 14.48
C THR A 775 -13.18 23.58 14.58
N HIS A 776 -12.66 23.16 13.42
CA HIS A 776 -11.49 22.29 13.33
C HIS A 776 -10.41 22.90 12.46
N ARG A 777 -9.15 22.65 12.84
CA ARG A 777 -7.95 23.04 12.09
C ARG A 777 -7.04 21.86 11.89
N TYR A 778 -6.40 21.81 10.72
CA TYR A 778 -5.66 20.65 10.26
C TYR A 778 -4.21 21.01 9.96
N ASP A 779 -3.32 20.04 10.12
CA ASP A 779 -1.95 20.16 9.63
C ASP A 779 -1.84 19.88 8.12
N ALA A 780 -0.63 20.02 7.60
CA ALA A 780 -0.28 19.80 6.19
C ALA A 780 -0.58 18.36 5.70
N HIS A 781 -0.83 17.43 6.61
CA HIS A 781 -1.13 16.02 6.34
C HIS A 781 -2.64 15.77 6.25
N GLY A 782 -3.43 16.79 6.61
CA GLY A 782 -4.87 16.66 6.83
C GLY A 782 -5.24 16.08 8.19
N ARG A 783 -4.37 16.13 9.21
CA ARG A 783 -4.72 15.69 10.57
C ARG A 783 -5.13 16.88 11.43
N ARG A 784 -6.26 16.76 12.12
CA ARG A 784 -6.78 17.71 13.09
C ARG A 784 -5.79 17.95 14.21
N VAL A 785 -5.37 19.20 14.35
CA VAL A 785 -4.44 19.65 15.40
C VAL A 785 -5.12 20.57 16.40
N VAL A 786 -6.24 21.20 16.03
CA VAL A 786 -7.03 22.05 16.93
C VAL A 786 -8.52 21.81 16.73
N THR A 787 -9.24 21.72 17.84
CA THR A 787 -10.70 21.80 17.91
C THR A 787 -11.05 22.97 18.82
N THR A 788 -11.95 23.86 18.39
CA THR A 788 -12.48 24.94 19.23
C THR A 788 -13.98 24.83 19.33
N GLU A 789 -14.46 24.68 20.55
CA GLU A 789 -15.87 24.56 20.92
C GLU A 789 -16.32 25.89 21.57
N PRO A 790 -17.41 26.54 21.11
CA PRO A 790 -17.83 27.85 21.61
C PRO A 790 -18.06 27.92 23.13
N GLN A 791 -18.54 26.82 23.72
CA GLN A 791 -18.86 26.71 25.14
C GLN A 791 -17.75 26.03 25.97
N TRP A 792 -16.79 25.36 25.30
CA TRP A 792 -15.87 24.41 25.94
C TRP A 792 -14.40 24.63 25.54
N GLY A 793 -14.07 25.83 25.06
CA GLY A 793 -12.69 26.24 24.81
C GLY A 793 -12.01 25.49 23.67
N THR A 794 -10.67 25.46 23.73
CA THR A 794 -9.81 24.89 22.70
C THR A 794 -9.14 23.61 23.18
N ARG A 795 -9.14 22.58 22.32
CA ARG A 795 -8.31 21.38 22.45
C ARG A 795 -7.23 21.36 21.39
N LEU A 796 -6.00 21.03 21.80
CA LEU A 796 -4.84 20.81 20.93
C LEU A 796 -4.54 19.31 20.86
N GLN A 797 -4.24 18.79 19.67
CA GLN A 797 -4.04 17.37 19.40
C GLN A 797 -2.75 17.17 18.61
N VAL A 798 -1.90 16.22 19.03
CA VAL A 798 -0.61 15.94 18.40
C VAL A 798 -0.54 14.49 17.98
N TYR A 799 -0.43 14.28 16.67
CA TYR A 799 -0.26 12.96 16.05
C TYR A 799 1.19 12.80 15.59
N ASP A 800 1.83 11.66 15.88
CA ASP A 800 3.16 11.38 15.31
C ASP A 800 3.07 11.01 13.81
N ARG A 801 4.18 10.93 13.08
CA ARG A 801 4.17 10.63 11.63
C ARG A 801 3.77 9.18 11.27
N SER A 802 3.41 8.34 12.25
CA SER A 802 2.66 7.09 12.00
C SER A 802 1.14 7.29 11.97
N GLY A 803 0.66 8.44 12.49
CA GLY A 803 -0.76 8.77 12.65
C GLY A 803 -1.33 8.45 14.03
N ALA A 804 -0.52 8.05 15.00
CA ALA A 804 -1.00 7.74 16.35
C ALA A 804 -1.17 9.04 17.16
N LEU A 805 -2.31 9.20 17.84
CA LEU A 805 -2.52 10.30 18.79
C LEU A 805 -1.56 10.12 19.97
N ARG A 806 -0.63 11.05 20.17
CA ARG A 806 0.36 10.98 21.25
C ARG A 806 0.04 11.90 22.40
N TYR A 807 -0.51 13.07 22.12
CA TYR A 807 -0.70 14.11 23.12
C TYR A 807 -1.96 14.91 22.83
N ALA A 808 -2.68 15.28 23.90
CA ALA A 808 -3.78 16.22 23.83
C ALA A 808 -3.73 17.20 25.00
N GLU A 809 -4.18 18.42 24.78
CA GLU A 809 -4.43 19.44 25.80
C GLU A 809 -5.83 20.00 25.64
N ASP A 810 -6.59 20.03 26.72
CA ASP A 810 -7.95 20.56 26.74
C ASP A 810 -8.02 21.70 27.76
N SER A 811 -8.30 22.91 27.25
CA SER A 811 -8.37 24.12 28.07
C SER A 811 -9.63 24.20 28.94
N ALA A 812 -10.72 23.51 28.59
CA ALA A 812 -11.93 23.51 29.42
C ALA A 812 -11.82 22.56 30.61
N SER A 813 -11.25 21.37 30.42
CA SER A 813 -10.96 20.48 31.56
C SER A 813 -9.68 20.86 32.30
N ASN A 814 -8.93 21.85 31.80
CA ASN A 814 -7.61 22.23 32.30
C ASN A 814 -6.68 21.01 32.43
N GLU A 815 -6.71 20.10 31.45
CA GLU A 815 -5.99 18.81 31.49
C GLU A 815 -5.12 18.63 30.25
N ARG A 816 -3.94 18.03 30.44
CA ARG A 816 -3.13 17.45 29.36
C ARG A 816 -3.07 15.94 29.52
N THR A 817 -3.05 15.24 28.40
CA THR A 817 -3.04 13.77 28.36
C THR A 817 -2.01 13.27 27.36
N GLU A 818 -1.14 12.38 27.83
CA GLU A 818 -0.18 11.64 27.01
C GLU A 818 -0.67 10.20 26.81
N TYR A 819 -0.77 9.75 25.56
CA TYR A 819 -1.33 8.45 25.19
C TYR A 819 -0.23 7.43 24.89
N VAL A 820 -0.13 6.42 25.75
CA VAL A 820 0.96 5.45 25.74
C VAL A 820 0.59 4.23 24.91
N HIS A 821 1.44 3.90 23.94
CA HIS A 821 1.23 2.74 23.06
C HIS A 821 2.37 1.73 23.18
N LEU A 822 2.04 0.45 22.99
CA LEU A 822 2.97 -0.66 22.86
C LEU A 822 2.64 -1.44 21.58
N SER A 823 3.56 -1.47 20.62
CA SER A 823 3.36 -2.13 19.30
C SER A 823 2.05 -1.76 18.62
N GLY A 824 1.71 -0.46 18.60
CA GLY A 824 0.47 0.05 18.02
C GLY A 824 -0.77 -0.06 18.90
N GLN A 825 -0.76 -0.87 19.97
CA GLN A 825 -1.88 -0.95 20.91
C GLN A 825 -1.83 0.19 21.93
N LEU A 826 -2.95 0.87 22.14
CA LEU A 826 -3.11 1.85 23.22
C LEU A 826 -3.21 1.12 24.56
N VAL A 827 -2.23 1.32 25.46
CA VAL A 827 -2.12 0.58 26.73
C VAL A 827 -2.39 1.43 27.97
N GLY A 828 -2.39 2.76 27.82
CA GLY A 828 -2.72 3.65 28.91
C GLY A 828 -2.64 5.12 28.55
N GLU A 829 -3.03 5.94 29.50
CA GLU A 829 -2.94 7.39 29.43
C GLU A 829 -2.31 7.93 30.72
N ARG A 830 -1.55 9.00 30.56
CA ARG A 830 -0.99 9.79 31.65
C ARG A 830 -1.61 11.17 31.57
N SER A 831 -2.36 11.56 32.59
CA SER A 831 -3.11 12.82 32.58
C SER A 831 -2.71 13.71 33.74
N ARG A 832 -2.71 15.03 33.56
CA ARG A 832 -2.42 15.99 34.63
C ARG A 832 -3.03 17.35 34.32
N PRO A 833 -3.35 18.16 35.35
CA PRO A 833 -3.74 19.54 35.12
C PRO A 833 -2.68 20.34 34.35
N LEU A 834 -3.07 21.34 33.56
CA LEU A 834 -2.12 22.17 32.79
C LEU A 834 -1.12 22.89 33.70
N ASN A 835 -1.52 23.21 34.93
CA ASN A 835 -0.71 23.91 35.94
C ASN A 835 -0.07 22.99 36.99
N ALA A 836 -0.19 21.66 36.86
CA ALA A 836 0.32 20.71 37.85
C ALA A 836 1.30 19.70 37.24
N THR A 837 2.20 19.18 38.07
CA THR A 837 3.26 18.25 37.64
C THR A 837 2.92 16.78 37.94
N THR A 838 2.10 16.51 38.96
CA THR A 838 1.74 15.14 39.37
C THR A 838 0.72 14.51 38.42
N PRO A 839 1.07 13.40 37.75
CA PRO A 839 0.17 12.73 36.83
C PRO A 839 -0.74 11.70 37.52
N ILE A 840 -1.94 11.53 36.97
CA ILE A 840 -2.83 10.41 37.20
C ILE A 840 -2.63 9.40 36.06
N LEU A 841 -2.32 8.17 36.43
CA LEU A 841 -2.14 7.06 35.50
C LEU A 841 -3.42 6.24 35.39
N ARG A 842 -3.87 6.03 34.16
CA ARG A 842 -5.02 5.16 33.85
C ARG A 842 -4.61 4.18 32.75
N TYR A 843 -5.07 2.94 32.87
CA TYR A 843 -4.70 1.84 31.98
C TYR A 843 -5.90 1.47 31.12
N LEU A 844 -5.63 1.26 29.82
CA LEU A 844 -6.64 1.03 28.81
C LEU A 844 -6.56 -0.40 28.32
N HIS A 845 -7.67 -1.12 28.43
CA HIS A 845 -7.79 -2.52 28.06
C HIS A 845 -8.62 -2.60 26.78
N SER A 846 -7.93 -2.66 25.64
CA SER A 846 -8.60 -2.71 24.34
C SER A 846 -9.10 -4.10 23.95
N ASP A 847 -10.20 -4.13 23.21
CA ASP A 847 -10.73 -5.30 22.50
C ASP A 847 -9.84 -5.69 21.29
N GLN A 848 -10.26 -6.71 20.53
CA GLN A 848 -9.58 -7.18 19.32
C GLN A 848 -9.50 -6.13 18.21
N ARG A 849 -10.35 -5.08 18.24
CA ARG A 849 -10.36 -3.98 17.28
C ARG A 849 -9.45 -2.82 17.68
N GLY A 850 -8.91 -2.85 18.90
CA GLY A 850 -8.17 -1.73 19.49
C GLY A 850 -9.07 -0.74 20.25
N THR A 851 -10.38 -0.97 20.32
CA THR A 851 -11.33 -0.14 21.08
C THR A 851 -11.08 -0.30 22.58
N PRO A 852 -10.78 0.75 23.36
CA PRO A 852 -10.63 0.66 24.81
C PRO A 852 -11.96 0.31 25.51
N SER A 853 -12.18 -0.97 25.82
CA SER A 853 -13.43 -1.43 26.44
C SER A 853 -13.47 -1.24 27.96
N VAL A 854 -12.30 -1.28 28.61
CA VAL A 854 -12.19 -1.12 30.06
C VAL A 854 -11.09 -0.13 30.39
N LYS A 855 -11.37 0.77 31.34
CA LYS A 855 -10.38 1.69 31.88
C LYS A 855 -10.19 1.42 33.36
N THR A 856 -8.95 1.21 33.78
CA THR A 856 -8.62 0.97 35.20
C THR A 856 -7.72 2.03 35.79
N ALA A 857 -7.90 2.29 37.08
CA ALA A 857 -7.04 3.15 37.87
C ALA A 857 -5.73 2.42 38.26
N SER A 858 -4.80 3.16 38.87
CA SER A 858 -3.52 2.62 39.34
C SER A 858 -3.68 1.54 40.43
N ASN A 859 -4.78 1.57 41.19
CA ASN A 859 -5.13 0.56 42.18
C ASN A 859 -5.92 -0.64 41.59
N ARG A 860 -6.10 -0.70 40.25
CA ARG A 860 -6.84 -1.73 39.48
C ARG A 860 -8.36 -1.65 39.58
N ASP A 861 -8.90 -0.60 40.19
CA ASP A 861 -10.33 -0.34 40.18
C ASP A 861 -10.78 0.03 38.77
N VAL A 862 -11.95 -0.48 38.38
CA VAL A 862 -12.57 -0.17 37.09
C VAL A 862 -13.17 1.23 37.20
N ILE A 863 -12.69 2.15 36.38
CA ILE A 863 -13.23 3.51 36.27
C ILE A 863 -14.52 3.46 35.44
N TYR A 864 -14.47 2.81 34.28
CA TYR A 864 -15.65 2.51 33.49
C TYR A 864 -15.43 1.27 32.61
N ARG A 865 -16.55 0.68 32.20
CA ARG A 865 -16.66 -0.27 31.08
C ARG A 865 -17.51 0.38 30.02
N SER A 866 -17.08 0.28 28.78
CA SER A 866 -17.82 0.74 27.62
C SER A 866 -17.63 -0.29 26.53
N TRP A 867 -18.71 -0.71 25.89
CA TRP A 867 -18.62 -1.46 24.65
C TRP A 867 -19.43 -0.74 23.59
N ASN A 868 -18.99 -0.93 22.36
CA ASN A 868 -19.63 -0.33 21.20
C ASN A 868 -20.40 -1.41 20.45
N ASP A 869 -21.41 -0.98 19.70
CA ASP A 869 -22.05 -1.80 18.70
C ASP A 869 -21.09 -2.14 17.54
N ALA A 870 -21.64 -2.68 16.46
CA ALA A 870 -20.87 -3.03 15.28
C ALA A 870 -20.13 -1.82 14.67
N TYR A 871 -20.80 -0.67 14.54
CA TYR A 871 -20.31 0.49 13.79
C TYR A 871 -19.76 1.61 14.68
N GLY A 872 -19.80 1.48 16.00
CA GLY A 872 -19.12 2.36 16.94
C GLY A 872 -20.02 3.18 17.86
N GLU A 873 -21.35 3.00 17.86
CA GLU A 873 -22.24 3.62 18.84
C GLU A 873 -21.96 3.01 20.23
N PRO A 874 -21.68 3.82 21.27
CA PRO A 874 -21.56 3.32 22.63
C PRO A 874 -22.89 2.72 23.10
N HIS A 875 -22.87 1.52 23.68
CA HIS A 875 -24.10 0.83 24.11
C HIS A 875 -24.82 1.54 25.27
N ASP A 876 -24.07 2.27 26.12
CA ASP A 876 -24.65 3.11 27.17
C ASP A 876 -25.12 4.48 26.65
N HIS A 877 -24.95 4.74 25.34
CA HIS A 877 -25.16 6.03 24.68
C HIS A 877 -24.36 7.19 25.29
N LEU A 878 -23.34 6.90 26.13
CA LEU A 878 -22.49 7.90 26.74
C LEU A 878 -21.23 8.09 25.89
N TRP A 879 -21.26 9.14 25.08
CA TRP A 879 -20.13 9.53 24.26
C TRP A 879 -19.05 10.20 25.13
N ARG A 880 -17.87 9.60 25.15
CA ARG A 880 -16.72 10.07 25.93
C ARG A 880 -15.64 10.58 25.00
N ASP A 881 -15.03 11.70 25.36
CA ASP A 881 -13.94 12.30 24.58
C ASP A 881 -12.64 11.48 24.67
N GLY A 882 -11.77 11.63 23.68
CA GLY A 882 -10.52 10.89 23.55
C GLY A 882 -10.64 9.57 22.76
N PRO A 883 -9.63 8.70 22.82
CA PRO A 883 -9.62 7.43 22.08
C PRO A 883 -10.76 6.50 22.50
N GLY A 884 -11.61 6.12 21.55
CA GLY A 884 -12.74 5.22 21.71
C GLY A 884 -12.77 4.17 20.62
N PHE A 885 -13.80 4.19 19.77
CA PHE A 885 -14.02 3.17 18.73
C PHE A 885 -12.76 2.98 17.88
N THR A 886 -12.21 1.76 17.90
CA THR A 886 -10.99 1.35 17.18
C THR A 886 -9.72 2.18 17.47
N GLY A 887 -9.72 2.89 18.62
CA GLY A 887 -8.62 3.77 19.04
C GLY A 887 -8.68 5.18 18.45
N HIS A 888 -9.70 5.51 17.66
CA HIS A 888 -9.90 6.85 17.11
C HIS A 888 -10.47 7.83 18.12
N ALA A 889 -10.24 9.12 17.89
CA ALA A 889 -10.78 10.16 18.76
C ALA A 889 -12.31 10.27 18.56
N MET A 890 -13.06 10.19 19.66
CA MET A 890 -14.51 10.36 19.67
C MET A 890 -14.85 11.84 19.88
N ASP A 891 -15.78 12.36 19.09
CA ASP A 891 -16.31 13.72 19.22
C ASP A 891 -17.72 13.67 19.82
N PRO A 892 -17.87 13.82 21.14
CA PRO A 892 -19.14 13.58 21.81
C PRO A 892 -20.24 14.57 21.42
N ALA A 893 -19.90 15.84 21.20
CA ALA A 893 -20.87 16.89 20.88
C ALA A 893 -21.60 16.68 19.53
N ASN A 894 -20.96 15.99 18.58
CA ASN A 894 -21.54 15.69 17.28
C ASN A 894 -21.75 14.19 17.05
N GLN A 895 -21.43 13.33 18.02
CA GLN A 895 -21.55 11.87 17.90
C GLN A 895 -20.79 11.32 16.68
N LEU A 896 -19.61 11.87 16.40
CA LEU A 896 -18.76 11.46 15.29
C LEU A 896 -17.49 10.80 15.82
N VAL A 897 -16.91 9.93 15.01
CA VAL A 897 -15.59 9.34 15.24
C VAL A 897 -14.63 9.96 14.24
N TYR A 898 -13.60 10.66 14.74
CA TYR A 898 -12.60 11.29 13.91
C TYR A 898 -11.52 10.27 13.52
N MET A 899 -11.57 9.83 12.26
CA MET A 899 -10.67 8.82 11.70
C MET A 899 -9.59 9.46 10.84
N GLN A 900 -9.07 10.62 11.23
CA GLN A 900 -8.06 11.39 10.48
C GLN A 900 -8.59 12.01 9.18
N GLN A 901 -8.61 11.25 8.09
CA GLN A 901 -8.90 11.81 6.76
C GLN A 901 -10.40 11.99 6.54
N ARG A 902 -11.24 11.31 7.33
CA ARG A 902 -12.70 11.41 7.31
C ARG A 902 -13.29 11.34 8.71
N TYR A 903 -14.56 11.70 8.80
CA TYR A 903 -15.39 11.51 9.99
C TYR A 903 -16.37 10.37 9.72
N HIS A 904 -16.51 9.51 10.72
CA HIS A 904 -17.40 8.37 10.71
C HIS A 904 -18.56 8.62 11.67
N ASP A 905 -19.77 8.41 11.20
CA ASP A 905 -21.01 8.41 11.97
C ASP A 905 -21.47 6.96 12.15
N PRO A 906 -21.58 6.42 13.37
CA PRO A 906 -21.99 5.02 13.58
C PRO A 906 -23.35 4.63 13.02
N GLU A 907 -24.26 5.59 12.82
CA GLU A 907 -25.57 5.33 12.23
C GLU A 907 -25.48 5.18 10.70
N THR A 908 -24.61 5.91 10.01
CA THR A 908 -24.65 6.02 8.54
C THR A 908 -23.37 5.65 7.79
N GLY A 909 -22.24 5.52 8.48
CA GLY A 909 -20.91 5.35 7.89
C GLY A 909 -20.15 6.67 7.76
N PHE A 910 -19.29 6.80 6.75
CA PHE A 910 -18.54 8.04 6.51
C PHE A 910 -19.46 9.15 6.01
N ILE A 911 -19.20 10.39 6.45
CA ILE A 911 -20.00 11.57 6.09
C ILE A 911 -19.48 12.32 4.84
N SER A 912 -18.38 11.83 4.26
CA SER A 912 -17.76 12.35 3.05
C SER A 912 -17.23 11.19 2.20
N PRO A 913 -17.13 11.37 0.86
CA PRO A 913 -16.61 10.31 0.00
C PRO A 913 -15.17 9.98 0.35
N ASP A 914 -14.80 8.70 0.22
CA ASP A 914 -13.42 8.25 0.34
C ASP A 914 -12.47 9.04 -0.57
N PRO A 915 -11.38 9.65 -0.09
CA PRO A 915 -10.40 10.30 -0.97
C PRO A 915 -9.71 9.32 -1.94
N VAL A 916 -9.77 8.01 -1.69
CA VAL A 916 -9.35 6.95 -2.61
C VAL A 916 -10.35 6.82 -3.77
N SER A 917 -9.88 6.31 -4.92
CA SER A 917 -10.75 5.98 -6.05
C SER A 917 -11.48 4.65 -5.83
N ALA A 918 -12.71 4.53 -6.32
CA ALA A 918 -13.48 3.29 -6.20
C ALA A 918 -12.98 2.20 -7.15
N ASP A 919 -13.06 0.93 -6.70
CA ASP A 919 -12.80 -0.26 -7.50
C ASP A 919 -13.89 -1.33 -7.26
N HIS A 920 -13.69 -2.58 -7.72
CA HIS A 920 -14.67 -3.66 -7.47
C HIS A 920 -14.74 -4.12 -6.01
N GLY A 921 -13.65 -4.01 -5.26
CA GLY A 921 -13.57 -4.34 -3.83
C GLY A 921 -14.02 -3.21 -2.91
N SER A 922 -13.94 -1.95 -3.38
CA SER A 922 -14.36 -0.72 -2.70
C SER A 922 -15.21 0.17 -3.60
N PHE A 923 -16.40 -0.33 -3.97
CA PHE A 923 -17.31 0.40 -4.86
C PHE A 923 -18.14 1.46 -4.11
N ASN A 924 -18.52 1.21 -2.86
CA ASN A 924 -19.19 2.20 -2.02
C ASN A 924 -18.11 3.07 -1.34
N ARG A 925 -18.20 4.40 -1.45
CA ARG A 925 -17.20 5.33 -0.88
C ARG A 925 -17.57 5.88 0.50
N TYR A 926 -18.69 5.44 1.08
CA TYR A 926 -19.18 5.87 2.39
C TYR A 926 -19.24 4.76 3.43
N TRP A 927 -19.10 3.50 3.02
CA TRP A 927 -19.16 2.39 3.97
C TRP A 927 -17.94 2.35 4.90
N TYR A 928 -18.14 1.80 6.09
CA TYR A 928 -17.06 1.53 7.02
C TYR A 928 -16.66 0.06 6.94
N ALA A 929 -15.35 -0.22 6.88
CA ALA A 929 -14.82 -1.57 7.03
C ALA A 929 -15.44 -2.62 6.08
N ASN A 930 -15.79 -2.24 4.83
CA ASN A 930 -16.51 -3.09 3.86
C ASN A 930 -17.79 -3.73 4.42
N ASN A 931 -18.48 -3.06 5.36
CA ASN A 931 -19.61 -3.60 6.15
C ASN A 931 -19.26 -4.85 6.98
N ASN A 932 -17.98 -5.03 7.34
CA ASN A 932 -17.45 -6.08 8.21
C ASN A 932 -16.63 -5.49 9.38
N PRO A 933 -17.27 -4.74 10.29
CA PRO A 933 -16.58 -3.91 11.28
C PRO A 933 -15.98 -4.69 12.48
N TYR A 934 -16.25 -6.00 12.58
CA TYR A 934 -15.63 -6.87 13.59
C TYR A 934 -14.36 -7.57 13.10
N THR A 935 -14.10 -7.54 11.79
CA THR A 935 -12.94 -8.19 11.16
C THR A 935 -11.98 -7.17 10.55
N LEU A 936 -12.49 -6.01 10.14
CA LEU A 936 -11.75 -4.93 9.49
C LEU A 936 -11.87 -3.62 10.28
N VAL A 937 -10.82 -2.80 10.24
CA VAL A 937 -10.78 -1.45 10.82
C VAL A 937 -10.09 -0.50 9.84
N ASP A 938 -10.58 0.74 9.73
CA ASP A 938 -9.96 1.78 8.92
C ASP A 938 -9.04 2.68 9.79
N PRO A 939 -7.70 2.56 9.73
CA PRO A 939 -6.81 3.23 10.68
C PRO A 939 -6.57 4.72 10.38
N ASP A 940 -6.92 5.22 9.20
CA ASP A 940 -6.77 6.64 8.83
C ASP A 940 -7.91 7.21 7.97
N GLY A 941 -9.03 6.50 7.89
CA GLY A 941 -10.20 6.96 7.17
C GLY A 941 -10.02 6.92 5.65
N LYS A 942 -9.20 6.01 5.12
CA LYS A 942 -8.99 5.80 3.67
C LYS A 942 -9.14 4.35 3.24
N PHE A 943 -8.69 3.42 4.10
CA PHE A 943 -8.43 2.03 3.71
C PHE A 943 -8.76 1.09 4.88
N PRO A 944 -9.79 0.23 4.77
CA PRO A 944 -10.01 -0.79 5.77
C PRO A 944 -8.86 -1.81 5.72
N GLN A 945 -8.28 -2.09 6.87
CA GLN A 945 -7.23 -3.09 7.07
C GLN A 945 -7.78 -4.24 7.92
N LEU A 946 -7.26 -5.44 7.69
CA LEU A 946 -7.54 -6.55 8.60
C LEU A 946 -7.01 -6.28 10.00
N LEU A 947 -7.76 -6.68 11.02
CA LEU A 947 -7.37 -6.51 12.42
C LEU A 947 -6.02 -7.17 12.75
N GLY A 948 -5.67 -8.25 12.08
CA GLY A 948 -4.35 -8.88 12.17
C GLY A 948 -3.20 -8.03 11.63
N ALA A 949 -3.49 -7.09 10.71
CA ALA A 949 -2.53 -6.14 10.13
C ALA A 949 -2.25 -4.93 11.05
N ILE A 950 -3.27 -4.49 11.80
CA ILE A 950 -3.19 -3.35 12.74
C ILE A 950 -2.47 -3.74 14.03
N ILE A 951 -2.67 -4.99 14.47
CA ILE A 951 -1.88 -5.60 15.55
C ILE A 951 -0.49 -6.01 15.03
N THR A 952 -0.34 -6.37 13.75
CA THR A 952 0.95 -6.70 13.11
C THR A 952 0.97 -6.53 11.59
N GLY A 953 1.88 -5.71 11.06
CA GLY A 953 2.30 -5.76 9.65
C GLY A 953 3.14 -7.01 9.31
N ALA A 954 2.71 -8.19 9.75
CA ALA A 954 3.44 -9.46 9.74
C ALA A 954 2.57 -10.65 9.27
N VAL A 955 1.96 -10.48 8.09
CA VAL A 955 1.64 -11.57 7.14
C VAL A 955 0.43 -12.46 7.52
N ILE A 956 -0.76 -12.04 7.09
CA ILE A 956 -1.75 -12.98 6.57
C ILE A 956 -1.56 -12.96 5.04
N GLY A 957 -0.84 -13.95 4.52
CA GLY A 957 -0.35 -14.02 3.13
C GLY A 957 -1.43 -14.19 2.04
N ALA A 958 -2.71 -14.07 2.38
CA ALA A 958 -3.80 -14.03 1.39
C ALA A 958 -4.57 -12.70 1.38
N THR A 959 -4.31 -11.81 2.35
CA THR A 959 -5.14 -10.61 2.56
C THR A 959 -4.35 -9.34 2.87
N VAL A 960 -3.07 -9.44 3.24
CA VAL A 960 -2.19 -8.27 3.41
C VAL A 960 -1.79 -7.65 2.06
N ASP A 961 -1.86 -8.40 0.96
CA ASP A 961 -1.45 -7.90 -0.36
C ASP A 961 -2.53 -7.06 -1.07
N VAL A 962 -3.79 -7.16 -0.61
CA VAL A 962 -4.85 -6.20 -0.99
C VAL A 962 -4.49 -4.82 -0.41
N VAL A 963 -4.05 -4.78 0.85
CA VAL A 963 -3.70 -3.54 1.55
C VAL A 963 -2.40 -2.93 1.01
N ALA A 964 -1.40 -3.74 0.66
CA ALA A 964 -0.12 -3.25 0.14
C ALA A 964 -0.23 -2.72 -1.31
N GLN A 965 -1.06 -3.32 -2.16
CA GLN A 965 -1.26 -2.86 -3.54
C GLN A 965 -2.18 -1.63 -3.63
N GLN A 966 -3.17 -1.52 -2.74
CA GLN A 966 -4.08 -0.36 -2.69
C GLN A 966 -3.42 0.91 -2.15
N PHE A 967 -2.54 0.82 -1.14
CA PHE A 967 -1.86 1.99 -0.56
C PHE A 967 -0.80 2.63 -1.47
N VAL A 968 -0.46 1.98 -2.60
CA VAL A 968 0.77 2.23 -3.37
C VAL A 968 0.51 2.62 -4.83
N ASN A 969 -0.55 2.11 -5.48
CA ASN A 969 -0.76 2.28 -6.93
C ASN A 969 -1.30 3.65 -7.37
N GLY A 970 -1.40 4.64 -6.48
CA GLY A 970 -1.93 5.96 -6.83
C GLY A 970 -3.37 5.94 -7.36
N LEU A 971 -3.98 7.11 -7.42
CA LEU A 971 -5.35 7.30 -7.91
C LEU A 971 -5.52 6.78 -9.37
N GLY A 972 -6.56 5.99 -9.65
CA GLY A 972 -7.03 5.66 -11.01
C GLY A 972 -6.46 4.39 -11.69
N SER A 973 -5.98 3.39 -10.95
CA SER A 973 -5.29 2.19 -11.46
C SER A 973 -6.14 0.89 -11.44
N ASN A 974 -5.53 -0.31 -11.48
CA ASN A 974 -6.20 -1.64 -11.54
C ASN A 974 -5.56 -2.64 -10.56
N ILE A 975 -6.39 -3.45 -9.90
CA ILE A 975 -5.98 -4.58 -9.05
C ILE A 975 -5.44 -5.69 -9.95
N ASP A 976 -4.17 -6.07 -9.77
CA ASP A 976 -3.64 -7.30 -10.36
C ASP A 976 -4.07 -8.48 -9.47
N THR A 977 -5.21 -9.08 -9.81
CA THR A 977 -5.76 -10.26 -9.11
C THR A 977 -4.86 -11.49 -9.24
N THR A 978 -3.85 -11.47 -10.12
CA THR A 978 -2.81 -12.51 -10.23
C THR A 978 -1.65 -12.30 -9.26
N SER A 979 -1.28 -11.06 -8.89
CA SER A 979 -0.28 -10.81 -7.85
C SER A 979 -0.81 -11.04 -6.43
N VAL A 980 -2.14 -10.94 -6.24
CA VAL A 980 -2.85 -11.30 -5.00
C VAL A 980 -2.60 -12.77 -4.58
N TYR A 981 -2.26 -13.66 -5.52
CA TYR A 981 -1.95 -15.07 -5.23
C TYR A 981 -0.45 -15.39 -5.24
N VAL A 982 0.41 -14.55 -5.83
CA VAL A 982 1.87 -14.76 -5.87
C VAL A 982 2.58 -14.18 -4.63
N SER A 983 1.97 -13.21 -3.95
CA SER A 983 2.47 -12.66 -2.68
C SER A 983 2.34 -13.59 -1.47
N ALA A 984 1.59 -14.69 -1.60
CA ALA A 984 1.65 -15.83 -0.69
C ALA A 984 3.11 -16.34 -0.54
N GLY A 985 3.93 -16.20 -1.59
CA GLY A 985 5.34 -16.58 -1.59
C GLY A 985 6.30 -15.51 -1.05
N VAL A 986 6.01 -14.21 -1.14
CA VAL A 986 7.01 -13.15 -0.80
C VAL A 986 6.78 -12.52 0.57
N GLY A 987 5.53 -12.42 1.04
CA GLY A 987 5.22 -11.84 2.36
C GLY A 987 5.82 -12.63 3.52
N ALA A 988 5.82 -13.95 3.44
CA ALA A 988 6.43 -14.82 4.45
C ALA A 988 7.98 -14.83 4.43
N ALA A 989 8.63 -14.19 3.44
CA ALA A 989 10.09 -14.20 3.26
C ALA A 989 10.79 -12.94 3.76
N THR A 990 10.08 -11.93 4.25
CA THR A 990 10.72 -10.71 4.77
C THR A 990 10.10 -10.35 6.12
N GLY A 991 10.53 -11.07 7.17
CA GLY A 991 10.27 -10.66 8.54
C GLY A 991 10.59 -9.17 8.69
N GLY A 992 9.56 -8.34 8.84
CA GLY A 992 9.68 -6.90 9.06
C GLY A 992 9.28 -5.96 7.91
N VAL A 993 9.05 -6.39 6.67
CA VAL A 993 8.87 -5.40 5.57
C VAL A 993 7.42 -4.91 5.40
N GLY A 994 6.40 -5.71 5.75
CA GLY A 994 4.99 -5.29 5.72
C GLY A 994 4.64 -4.14 6.69
N ALA A 995 5.24 -4.13 7.89
CA ALA A 995 5.06 -3.08 8.89
C ALA A 995 5.81 -1.78 8.56
N ILE A 996 6.83 -1.85 7.71
CA ILE A 996 7.61 -0.68 7.28
C ILE A 996 6.90 0.03 6.11
N TYR A 997 6.17 -0.70 5.25
CA TYR A 997 5.36 -0.08 4.17
C TYR A 997 4.25 0.83 4.71
N ALA A 998 3.51 0.40 5.74
CA ALA A 998 2.45 1.21 6.35
C ALA A 998 2.98 2.50 7.02
N ASN A 999 4.18 2.46 7.58
CA ASN A 999 4.82 3.62 8.21
C ASN A 999 5.53 4.54 7.21
N ALA A 1000 6.20 4.00 6.19
CA ALA A 1000 6.90 4.79 5.16
C ALA A 1000 5.94 5.45 4.15
N ALA A 1001 4.81 4.81 3.83
CA ALA A 1001 3.78 5.36 2.94
C ALA A 1001 3.08 6.58 3.55
N ARG A 1002 2.91 6.63 4.88
CA ARG A 1002 2.44 7.84 5.55
C ARG A 1002 3.47 8.98 5.45
N ILE A 1003 4.77 8.75 5.74
CA ILE A 1003 5.81 9.80 5.66
C ILE A 1003 5.79 10.55 4.30
N GLY A 1004 5.56 9.87 3.18
CA GLY A 1004 5.61 10.51 1.86
C GLY A 1004 4.29 11.18 1.41
N MET A 1005 3.11 10.72 1.85
CA MET A 1005 1.86 11.47 1.63
C MET A 1005 1.81 12.74 2.50
N ILE A 1006 2.51 12.67 3.63
CA ILE A 1006 2.80 13.77 4.57
C ILE A 1006 3.78 14.81 3.97
N ALA A 1007 4.30 14.56 2.76
CA ALA A 1007 5.06 15.51 1.94
C ALA A 1007 4.33 15.91 0.65
N GLY A 1008 3.07 15.48 0.50
CA GLY A 1008 2.19 15.73 -0.63
C GLY A 1008 2.63 15.14 -1.98
N LYS A 1009 3.90 14.77 -2.19
CA LYS A 1009 4.39 14.14 -3.42
C LYS A 1009 3.44 12.99 -3.81
N PRO A 1010 3.00 12.88 -5.08
CA PRO A 1010 2.56 11.60 -5.57
C PRO A 1010 3.77 10.67 -5.41
N ILE A 1011 3.77 9.83 -4.38
CA ILE A 1011 4.75 8.75 -4.27
C ILE A 1011 4.38 7.82 -5.42
N THR A 1012 4.93 8.05 -6.61
CA THR A 1012 5.08 6.98 -7.58
C THR A 1012 5.99 5.94 -6.93
N THR A 1013 5.70 4.66 -7.18
CA THR A 1013 6.39 3.45 -6.67
C THR A 1013 7.92 3.59 -6.58
N ILE A 1014 8.50 4.43 -7.45
CA ILE A 1014 9.91 4.81 -7.51
C ILE A 1014 10.47 5.32 -6.17
N GLN A 1015 9.78 6.19 -5.42
CA GLN A 1015 10.41 6.91 -4.28
C GLN A 1015 10.22 6.29 -2.90
N ALA A 1016 9.12 5.55 -2.64
CA ALA A 1016 8.98 4.79 -1.38
C ALA A 1016 9.89 3.55 -1.35
N VAL A 1017 10.12 2.94 -2.52
CA VAL A 1017 11.06 1.84 -2.69
C VAL A 1017 12.49 2.33 -2.50
N ALA A 1018 12.89 3.45 -3.13
CA ALA A 1018 14.24 3.99 -3.00
C ALA A 1018 14.61 4.45 -1.57
N ARG A 1019 13.68 5.07 -0.83
CA ARG A 1019 13.99 5.61 0.51
C ARG A 1019 13.99 4.59 1.64
N THR A 1020 13.29 3.47 1.45
CA THR A 1020 13.39 2.32 2.35
C THR A 1020 14.49 1.34 1.89
N ALA A 1021 14.98 1.47 0.65
CA ALA A 1021 16.02 0.61 0.06
C ALA A 1021 17.42 0.77 0.68
N GLY A 1022 17.62 1.69 1.63
CA GLY A 1022 18.78 1.67 2.54
C GLY A 1022 18.81 0.48 3.52
N THR A 1023 18.11 -0.63 3.25
CA THR A 1023 17.94 -1.77 4.16
C THR A 1023 17.96 -3.16 3.48
N ASN A 1024 16.93 -3.51 2.71
CA ASN A 1024 16.52 -4.93 2.52
C ASN A 1024 17.17 -5.69 1.35
N GLY A 1025 17.98 -5.06 0.49
CA GLY A 1025 18.92 -5.78 -0.39
C GLY A 1025 18.33 -6.71 -1.48
N ALA A 1026 17.09 -6.46 -1.93
CA ALA A 1026 16.48 -6.96 -3.18
C ALA A 1026 15.43 -5.96 -3.73
N ILE A 1027 15.20 -5.86 -5.05
CA ILE A 1027 14.18 -5.00 -5.70
C ILE A 1027 13.46 -5.64 -6.91
N GLY A 1028 14.19 -6.19 -7.89
CA GLY A 1028 13.87 -6.02 -9.32
C GLY A 1028 12.45 -6.35 -9.85
N ALA A 1029 11.82 -7.47 -9.49
CA ALA A 1029 10.58 -7.97 -10.12
C ALA A 1029 9.38 -7.01 -10.10
N ALA A 1030 9.34 -6.09 -9.13
CA ALA A 1030 8.30 -5.07 -9.04
C ALA A 1030 8.46 -3.94 -10.08
N GLY A 1031 9.68 -3.63 -10.53
CA GLY A 1031 9.95 -2.53 -11.45
C GLY A 1031 9.36 -2.71 -12.84
N SER A 1032 9.40 -3.92 -13.40
CA SER A 1032 8.88 -4.20 -14.75
C SER A 1032 7.36 -4.31 -14.81
N ALA A 1033 6.75 -4.81 -13.73
CA ALA A 1033 5.29 -4.86 -13.59
C ALA A 1033 4.72 -3.44 -13.42
N VAL A 1034 5.40 -2.60 -12.63
CA VAL A 1034 5.05 -1.19 -12.42
C VAL A 1034 5.18 -0.37 -13.70
N ASP A 1035 6.23 -0.58 -14.48
CA ASP A 1035 6.39 0.14 -15.75
C ASP A 1035 5.29 -0.23 -16.76
N SER A 1036 5.02 -1.52 -16.93
CA SER A 1036 3.94 -2.02 -17.81
C SER A 1036 2.56 -1.50 -17.40
N VAL A 1037 2.27 -1.44 -16.09
CA VAL A 1037 1.03 -0.87 -15.55
C VAL A 1037 0.97 0.65 -15.71
N ALA A 1038 2.09 1.37 -15.54
CA ALA A 1038 2.17 2.81 -15.79
C ALA A 1038 1.95 3.16 -17.27
N HIS A 1039 2.18 2.21 -18.19
CA HIS A 1039 2.06 2.39 -19.64
C HIS A 1039 0.76 1.80 -20.24
N GLY A 1040 -0.11 1.20 -19.42
CA GLY A 1040 -1.32 0.52 -19.91
C GLY A 1040 -1.01 -0.75 -20.73
N GLU A 1041 0.14 -1.37 -20.50
CA GLU A 1041 0.59 -2.58 -21.18
C GLU A 1041 0.48 -3.80 -20.25
N ALA A 1042 0.15 -4.96 -20.83
CA ALA A 1042 0.22 -6.23 -20.13
C ALA A 1042 1.69 -6.62 -19.92
N PRO A 1043 2.21 -6.74 -18.69
CA PRO A 1043 3.53 -7.32 -18.49
C PRO A 1043 3.47 -8.80 -18.88
N SER A 1044 4.17 -9.27 -19.91
CA SER A 1044 4.15 -10.70 -20.22
C SER A 1044 4.77 -11.49 -19.05
N ALA A 1045 4.30 -12.72 -18.78
CA ALA A 1045 4.95 -13.63 -17.82
C ALA A 1045 6.44 -13.82 -18.17
N THR A 1046 6.76 -13.70 -19.46
CA THR A 1046 8.11 -13.61 -20.01
C THR A 1046 8.83 -12.33 -19.60
N SER A 1047 8.22 -11.15 -19.61
CA SER A 1047 8.84 -9.90 -19.13
C SER A 1047 9.08 -9.90 -17.62
N MET A 1048 8.18 -10.53 -16.85
CA MET A 1048 8.28 -10.73 -15.40
C MET A 1048 9.26 -11.86 -15.02
N ALA A 1049 9.40 -12.87 -15.89
CA ALA A 1049 10.41 -13.91 -15.76
C ALA A 1049 11.77 -13.46 -16.30
N ILE A 1050 11.82 -12.53 -17.26
CA ILE A 1050 13.06 -11.91 -17.78
C ILE A 1050 13.55 -10.88 -16.77
N SER A 1051 12.68 -10.10 -16.13
CA SER A 1051 13.06 -9.22 -15.02
C SER A 1051 13.30 -10.01 -13.73
N GLY A 1052 12.53 -11.06 -13.45
CA GLY A 1052 12.79 -12.03 -12.39
C GLY A 1052 14.11 -12.78 -12.57
N ALA A 1053 14.48 -13.16 -13.80
CA ALA A 1053 15.77 -13.75 -14.14
C ALA A 1053 16.90 -12.72 -14.24
N ALA A 1054 16.60 -11.46 -14.56
CA ALA A 1054 17.55 -10.36 -14.45
C ALA A 1054 17.84 -10.01 -12.98
N THR A 1055 16.88 -10.27 -12.08
CA THR A 1055 17.03 -10.15 -10.62
C THR A 1055 17.64 -11.43 -9.99
N MET A 1056 17.74 -12.53 -10.73
CA MET A 1056 18.40 -13.80 -10.35
C MET A 1056 19.70 -14.06 -11.15
N GLY A 1057 20.40 -13.02 -11.58
CA GLY A 1057 21.78 -13.17 -12.09
C GLY A 1057 21.94 -13.88 -13.45
N MET A 1058 21.01 -13.71 -14.41
CA MET A 1058 21.20 -14.19 -15.79
C MET A 1058 20.94 -13.14 -16.89
N SER A 1059 21.58 -11.96 -16.82
CA SER A 1059 21.44 -10.93 -17.86
C SER A 1059 22.54 -10.91 -18.94
N ALA A 1060 23.58 -11.76 -18.87
CA ALA A 1060 24.52 -11.93 -19.98
C ALA A 1060 24.10 -12.99 -21.04
N ALA A 1061 22.94 -13.65 -20.86
CA ALA A 1061 22.45 -14.70 -21.77
C ALA A 1061 20.96 -14.62 -22.15
N ALA A 1062 20.15 -13.76 -21.50
CA ALA A 1062 18.70 -13.73 -21.73
C ALA A 1062 18.27 -13.17 -23.09
N GLY A 1063 19.06 -12.28 -23.71
CA GLY A 1063 18.82 -11.80 -25.08
C GLY A 1063 19.23 -12.79 -26.18
N ARG A 1064 19.81 -13.95 -25.84
CA ARG A 1064 20.32 -14.92 -26.82
C ARG A 1064 19.59 -16.26 -26.83
N ILE A 1065 18.66 -16.52 -25.90
CA ILE A 1065 17.83 -17.74 -25.95
C ILE A 1065 16.60 -17.56 -26.84
N SER A 1066 16.09 -16.33 -27.01
CA SER A 1066 14.95 -16.07 -27.92
C SER A 1066 15.30 -16.25 -29.40
N ASN A 1067 16.58 -16.15 -29.79
CA ASN A 1067 17.05 -16.42 -31.16
C ASN A 1067 17.91 -17.69 -31.30
N ALA A 1068 18.12 -18.47 -30.24
CA ALA A 1068 18.84 -19.75 -30.28
C ALA A 1068 17.93 -20.99 -30.22
N THR A 1069 16.62 -20.82 -30.43
CA THR A 1069 15.66 -21.92 -30.65
C THR A 1069 15.82 -22.62 -32.01
N ALA A 1070 16.89 -22.32 -32.77
CA ALA A 1070 17.19 -22.96 -34.06
C ALA A 1070 18.59 -23.59 -34.17
N ILE A 1071 19.28 -23.89 -33.05
CA ILE A 1071 20.26 -24.98 -33.09
C ILE A 1071 19.50 -26.27 -32.78
N LYS A 1072 19.11 -26.94 -33.87
CA LYS A 1072 18.46 -28.25 -33.88
C LYS A 1072 18.99 -29.16 -32.76
N LEU A 1073 18.04 -29.64 -31.96
CA LEU A 1073 18.16 -30.70 -30.96
C LEU A 1073 18.67 -32.05 -31.54
N GLU A 1074 18.94 -32.13 -32.85
CA GLU A 1074 19.37 -33.35 -33.56
C GLU A 1074 20.87 -33.68 -33.39
N ASN A 1075 21.73 -32.75 -32.98
CA ASN A 1075 23.19 -33.00 -32.90
C ASN A 1075 23.73 -33.40 -31.52
N ILE A 1076 22.86 -33.66 -30.54
CA ILE A 1076 23.25 -34.19 -29.21
C ILE A 1076 22.89 -35.69 -29.08
N SER A 1077 22.43 -36.34 -30.16
CA SER A 1077 22.15 -37.79 -30.14
C SER A 1077 23.34 -38.66 -30.59
N GLY A 1078 24.50 -38.08 -30.94
CA GLY A 1078 25.54 -38.81 -31.68
C GLY A 1078 26.93 -38.97 -31.06
N ALA A 1079 27.23 -38.43 -29.87
CA ALA A 1079 28.58 -38.52 -29.31
C ALA A 1079 28.57 -39.17 -27.92
N ALA A 1080 29.15 -40.36 -27.83
CA ALA A 1080 29.44 -41.03 -26.57
C ALA A 1080 30.47 -40.20 -25.78
N VAL A 1081 30.11 -39.71 -24.59
CA VAL A 1081 31.01 -38.92 -23.73
C VAL A 1081 31.18 -39.65 -22.39
N ASN A 1082 32.26 -40.43 -22.28
CA ASN A 1082 32.60 -41.19 -21.07
C ASN A 1082 33.77 -40.60 -20.26
N THR A 1083 33.98 -39.28 -20.22
CA THR A 1083 34.85 -38.67 -19.18
C THR A 1083 34.46 -37.22 -18.83
N PRO A 1084 34.62 -36.78 -17.56
CA PRO A 1084 34.35 -35.41 -17.09
C PRO A 1084 35.20 -34.30 -17.76
N ALA A 1085 36.30 -34.63 -18.44
CA ALA A 1085 37.21 -33.65 -19.03
C ALA A 1085 36.76 -33.11 -20.42
N GLY A 1086 35.93 -33.85 -21.17
CA GLY A 1086 35.46 -33.44 -22.50
C GLY A 1086 34.40 -32.32 -22.51
N ILE A 1087 33.73 -32.12 -21.37
CA ILE A 1087 32.66 -31.13 -21.21
C ILE A 1087 33.24 -29.71 -21.08
N GLY A 1088 34.37 -29.55 -20.37
CA GLY A 1088 35.00 -28.25 -20.15
C GLY A 1088 35.60 -27.60 -21.41
N GLY A 1089 36.19 -28.41 -22.31
CA GLY A 1089 36.85 -27.92 -23.53
C GLY A 1089 35.91 -27.48 -24.66
N SER A 1090 34.65 -27.92 -24.61
CA SER A 1090 33.62 -27.58 -25.62
C SER A 1090 32.83 -26.33 -25.20
N VAL A 1091 32.61 -26.16 -23.89
CA VAL A 1091 32.00 -24.96 -23.29
C VAL A 1091 32.93 -23.75 -23.37
N ALA A 1092 34.24 -23.91 -23.17
CA ALA A 1092 35.19 -22.79 -23.27
C ALA A 1092 35.29 -22.22 -24.71
N ARG A 1093 35.17 -23.07 -25.75
CA ARG A 1093 35.24 -22.65 -27.16
C ARG A 1093 33.96 -22.00 -27.67
N SER A 1094 32.79 -22.39 -27.16
CA SER A 1094 31.51 -21.71 -27.46
C SER A 1094 31.37 -20.37 -26.71
N THR A 1095 31.97 -20.26 -25.53
CA THR A 1095 31.95 -19.02 -24.72
C THR A 1095 32.86 -17.94 -25.31
N ALA A 1096 34.03 -18.31 -25.84
CA ALA A 1096 34.98 -17.37 -26.44
C ALA A 1096 34.52 -16.79 -27.81
N SER A 1097 33.71 -17.53 -28.58
CA SER A 1097 33.08 -17.04 -29.81
C SER A 1097 31.84 -16.18 -29.52
N ALA A 1098 31.08 -16.50 -28.47
CA ALA A 1098 29.98 -15.68 -27.97
C ALA A 1098 30.44 -14.34 -27.38
N GLN A 1099 31.64 -14.27 -26.81
CA GLN A 1099 32.23 -13.04 -26.27
C GLN A 1099 32.69 -12.04 -27.35
N ARG A 1100 33.25 -12.50 -28.49
CA ARG A 1100 33.66 -11.58 -29.58
C ARG A 1100 32.48 -10.96 -30.33
N ALA A 1101 31.33 -11.64 -30.39
CA ALA A 1101 30.10 -11.10 -30.97
C ALA A 1101 29.27 -10.25 -29.98
N ALA A 1102 29.56 -10.30 -28.67
CA ALA A 1102 28.84 -9.51 -27.64
C ALA A 1102 29.32 -8.06 -27.55
N ALA A 1103 30.55 -7.76 -27.97
CA ALA A 1103 31.13 -6.43 -27.85
C ALA A 1103 30.63 -5.42 -28.91
N SER A 1104 29.92 -5.86 -29.96
CA SER A 1104 29.46 -4.96 -31.04
C SER A 1104 27.96 -4.64 -31.04
N GLN A 1105 27.15 -5.31 -30.20
CA GLN A 1105 25.67 -5.14 -30.18
C GLN A 1105 25.10 -4.66 -28.83
N SER A 1106 25.92 -4.50 -27.80
CA SER A 1106 25.49 -4.09 -26.45
C SER A 1106 25.13 -2.60 -26.29
N ALA A 1107 25.02 -1.83 -27.39
CA ALA A 1107 24.83 -0.38 -27.33
C ALA A 1107 23.38 0.10 -27.54
N SER A 1108 22.41 -0.77 -27.86
CA SER A 1108 21.21 -0.29 -28.57
C SER A 1108 19.82 -0.68 -28.05
N ALA A 1109 19.65 -1.55 -27.04
CA ALA A 1109 18.32 -2.14 -26.77
C ALA A 1109 17.87 -2.27 -25.30
N SER A 1110 18.54 -1.68 -24.30
CA SER A 1110 18.16 -1.87 -22.88
C SER A 1110 18.09 -0.58 -22.04
N PHE A 1111 17.84 0.58 -22.64
CA PHE A 1111 17.75 1.87 -21.91
C PHE A 1111 16.34 2.48 -21.87
N ALA A 1112 15.29 1.72 -22.20
CA ALA A 1112 13.90 2.10 -21.88
C ALA A 1112 13.68 1.84 -20.38
N GLU A 1113 14.32 2.66 -19.56
CA GLU A 1113 14.51 2.45 -18.13
C GLU A 1113 14.63 3.77 -17.36
N PHE A 1114 13.85 3.82 -16.29
CA PHE A 1114 14.20 4.38 -14.98
C PHE A 1114 14.26 5.91 -14.80
N SER A 1115 13.27 6.36 -14.04
CA SER A 1115 13.34 7.46 -13.10
C SER A 1115 14.55 7.40 -12.17
N VAL A 1116 15.08 8.58 -11.89
CA VAL A 1116 16.34 8.91 -11.21
C VAL A 1116 16.45 8.33 -9.79
N ASP A 1117 17.15 7.20 -9.66
CA ASP A 1117 18.05 6.87 -8.54
C ASP A 1117 19.12 5.84 -8.99
N VAL A 1118 20.07 6.30 -9.81
CA VAL A 1118 20.92 5.44 -10.66
C VAL A 1118 22.09 4.79 -9.91
N ILE A 1119 22.65 5.40 -8.86
CA ILE A 1119 23.75 4.77 -8.10
C ILE A 1119 23.22 3.73 -7.09
N GLY A 1120 22.12 4.03 -6.39
CA GLY A 1120 21.50 3.07 -5.48
C GLY A 1120 20.95 1.84 -6.22
N SER A 1121 20.28 2.05 -7.35
CA SER A 1121 19.80 0.97 -8.21
C SER A 1121 20.94 0.23 -8.91
N ALA A 1122 22.01 0.89 -9.38
CA ALA A 1122 23.18 0.21 -9.93
C ALA A 1122 23.97 -0.60 -8.88
N ALA A 1123 24.00 -0.15 -7.62
CA ALA A 1123 24.55 -0.91 -6.50
C ALA A 1123 23.71 -2.15 -6.20
N GLN A 1124 22.39 -2.00 -6.09
CA GLN A 1124 21.47 -3.12 -5.89
C GLN A 1124 21.54 -4.10 -7.06
N ARG A 1125 21.55 -3.60 -8.30
CA ARG A 1125 21.62 -4.40 -9.54
C ARG A 1125 22.94 -5.17 -9.62
N LYS A 1126 24.08 -4.57 -9.27
CA LYS A 1126 25.37 -5.28 -9.17
C LYS A 1126 25.46 -6.24 -7.99
N ILE A 1127 24.71 -5.99 -6.90
CA ILE A 1127 24.58 -6.91 -5.76
C ILE A 1127 23.71 -8.13 -6.14
N GLU A 1128 22.69 -7.93 -6.98
CA GLU A 1128 21.79 -8.96 -7.48
C GLU A 1128 22.40 -9.78 -8.62
N GLU A 1129 23.22 -9.17 -9.50
CA GLU A 1129 23.96 -9.86 -10.57
C GLU A 1129 25.03 -10.85 -10.06
N LYS A 1130 25.43 -10.74 -8.78
CA LYS A 1130 26.46 -11.58 -8.16
C LYS A 1130 25.93 -12.58 -7.12
N LYS A 1131 24.62 -12.54 -6.83
CA LYS A 1131 23.91 -13.63 -6.14
C LYS A 1131 23.54 -14.69 -7.17
#